data_AF-A0AA39TTS8-F1
#
_entry.id   AF-A0AA39TTS8-F1
#
_cell.length_a   1.000
_cell.length_b   1.000
_cell.length_c   1.000
_cell.angle_alpha   90.00
_cell.angle_beta   90.00
_cell.angle_gamma   90.00
#
_symmetry.space_group_name_H-M   'P 1'
#
loop_
_entity.id
_entity.type
_entity.pdbx_description
1 polymer ?
#
loop_
_entity_poly.entity_id
_entity_poly.type
_entity_poly.pdbx_seq_one_letter_code
_entity_poly.pdbx_strand_id
1 'polypeptide(L)'
;MERSLTRSREPFTEPEAGLDKPIKRNAPSGGKRFLLDEAREDAQAARDREAGARQRARLLKVQLGQADRAMKEQYEIWSNKIKELEQRVVQDVTMSDRDNELEALQEAHRSQMEQIVQQQHRLDEEQEMHRRALQQTQQEFEKKLADVLQKERAEAQRILHEGLDRQRAEAEKAFEDNRQEWEKRMNEKSAEVLAIHQRSQSRVAASSLSPARRYKTRRGATLPTIATVPTITPVSPVPPADPQDGPVNPAATPTPPIMQDSTAPASPAAVPTPPSLADISTPEVKVLLCKLLSAFGLTTVPEQATDGGPVRPVKIDDRHDIVKTTEGNIGMDQQSRWRKKIRMVWYKEFGVEKQEDFGAYTPADEELVSAYDNGRGAGPGEQLVLHFGEKWSTSRWNTSILNQLVKRIEDEKTNNDQWTLADVPQAYILERLHRQLRKSQENYIRCQSRLVSKDGVLRYETAQEAEERAAMQSVTVHDNACSRESKKHKYLHRQGVFKNVIALKSVKGEPDLETWEKLQVIFERLDNHCMSSEEYEVDEIDGRETEYFAVKLCEWRHEDVTGMLHAVDKMGKAEALRSEKGSKPAPRILDTNRFTMEKAPTGLPQAFYNPSWIQKQGPHVIEELRISKEVFQTIKVAFGT
;
A
#
# COMPACT_ATOMS: atom_id res chain seq x y z
N MET A 1 -6.31 44.09 92.72
CA MET A 1 -6.88 42.75 92.48
C MET A 1 -7.04 42.58 90.99
N GLU A 2 -6.03 41.99 90.35
CA GLU A 2 -6.05 41.61 88.93
C GLU A 2 -6.19 40.10 88.82
N ARG A 3 -7.08 39.61 87.96
CA ARG A 3 -6.97 38.28 87.33
C ARG A 3 -7.55 38.33 85.93
N SER A 4 -6.64 38.20 84.97
CA SER A 4 -6.87 37.88 83.56
C SER A 4 -7.00 36.36 83.40
N LEU A 5 -8.07 35.93 82.70
CA LEU A 5 -8.34 34.53 82.34
C LEU A 5 -8.15 34.35 80.83
N THR A 6 -7.26 33.42 80.49
CA THR A 6 -6.92 32.97 79.14
C THR A 6 -7.95 31.95 78.63
N ARG A 7 -8.28 32.06 77.35
CA ARG A 7 -9.29 31.25 76.64
C ARG A 7 -8.58 30.09 75.93
N SER A 8 -8.79 28.88 76.43
CA SER A 8 -8.33 27.64 75.78
C SER A 8 -9.28 27.19 74.66
N ARG A 9 -8.66 26.59 73.65
CA ARG A 9 -9.18 26.22 72.32
C ARG A 9 -9.58 24.73 72.36
N GLU A 10 -10.84 24.41 72.06
CA GLU A 10 -11.30 23.03 71.89
C GLU A 10 -11.09 22.55 70.43
N PRO A 11 -10.73 21.27 70.20
CA PRO A 11 -10.58 20.71 68.87
C PRO A 11 -11.89 20.14 68.32
N PHE A 12 -12.15 20.46 67.06
CA PHE A 12 -13.26 19.97 66.25
C PHE A 12 -12.95 18.53 65.79
N THR A 13 -13.89 17.60 66.02
CA THR A 13 -13.83 16.20 65.57
C THR A 13 -14.68 16.05 64.30
N GLU A 14 -14.05 15.64 63.20
CA GLU A 14 -14.74 15.22 61.96
C GLU A 14 -15.03 13.70 61.99
N PRO A 15 -16.12 13.23 61.35
CA PRO A 15 -16.47 11.82 61.30
C PRO A 15 -15.71 11.08 60.18
N GLU A 16 -15.12 9.93 60.52
CA GLU A 16 -14.47 9.01 59.59
C GLU A 16 -15.47 8.38 58.61
N ALA A 17 -15.30 8.67 57.32
CA ALA A 17 -15.88 7.89 56.23
C ALA A 17 -14.88 6.79 55.83
N GLY A 18 -15.21 5.53 56.13
CA GLY A 18 -14.45 4.36 55.72
C GLY A 18 -14.49 4.17 54.20
N LEU A 19 -13.37 4.46 53.55
CA LEU A 19 -13.08 4.10 52.16
C LEU A 19 -12.16 2.89 52.15
N ASP A 20 -12.73 1.73 51.84
CA ASP A 20 -12.01 0.49 51.57
C ASP A 20 -11.03 0.71 50.41
N LYS A 21 -9.73 0.62 50.71
CA LYS A 21 -8.67 0.67 49.71
C LYS A 21 -8.62 -0.68 48.97
N PRO A 22 -8.62 -0.70 47.63
CA PRO A 22 -8.45 -1.94 46.89
C PRO A 22 -7.03 -2.49 47.12
N ILE A 23 -6.98 -3.70 47.68
CA ILE A 23 -5.76 -4.49 47.85
C ILE A 23 -5.17 -4.74 46.46
N LYS A 24 -4.04 -4.08 46.16
CA LYS A 24 -3.21 -4.37 44.99
C LYS A 24 -2.62 -5.77 45.14
N ARG A 25 -3.23 -6.75 44.48
CA ARG A 25 -2.63 -8.08 44.28
C ARG A 25 -1.43 -7.93 43.35
N ASN A 26 -0.23 -8.06 43.90
CA ASN A 26 1.00 -8.22 43.14
C ASN A 26 0.93 -9.55 42.37
N ALA A 27 0.73 -9.47 41.05
CA ALA A 27 0.91 -10.62 40.18
C ALA A 27 2.40 -10.94 40.05
N PRO A 28 2.82 -12.22 40.09
CA PRO A 28 4.22 -12.60 39.99
C PRO A 28 4.71 -12.38 38.55
N SER A 29 5.45 -11.30 38.32
CA SER A 29 6.00 -10.91 37.00
C SER A 29 7.26 -11.70 36.60
N GLY A 30 7.54 -12.84 37.24
CA GLY A 30 8.78 -13.60 37.06
C GLY A 30 8.85 -14.48 35.81
N GLY A 31 7.71 -14.99 35.33
CA GLY A 31 7.70 -16.01 34.25
C GLY A 31 7.91 -15.45 32.83
N LYS A 32 7.53 -14.20 32.57
CA LYS A 32 7.63 -13.62 31.22
C LYS A 32 9.04 -13.18 30.82
N ARG A 33 9.94 -12.96 31.78
CA ARG A 33 11.32 -12.54 31.49
C ARG A 33 12.14 -13.69 30.91
N PHE A 34 11.95 -14.89 31.45
CA PHE A 34 12.70 -16.07 31.05
C PHE A 34 12.44 -16.50 29.59
N LEU A 35 11.16 -16.51 29.16
CA LEU A 35 10.79 -16.82 27.77
C LEU A 35 11.27 -15.76 26.75
N LEU A 36 11.45 -14.51 27.18
CA LEU A 36 11.96 -13.44 26.33
C LEU A 36 13.48 -13.49 26.17
N ASP A 37 14.19 -13.98 27.18
CA ASP A 37 15.65 -14.15 27.13
C ASP A 37 16.02 -15.40 26.32
N GLU A 38 15.26 -16.50 26.45
CA GLU A 38 15.44 -17.72 25.64
C GLU A 38 15.18 -17.46 24.14
N ALA A 39 14.11 -16.74 23.80
CA ALA A 39 13.84 -16.35 22.41
C ALA A 39 14.91 -15.40 21.82
N ARG A 40 15.60 -14.62 22.66
CA ARG A 40 16.72 -13.77 22.22
C ARG A 40 17.99 -14.57 21.97
N GLU A 41 18.29 -15.56 22.81
CA GLU A 41 19.42 -16.47 22.60
C GLU A 41 19.23 -17.30 21.33
N ASP A 42 18.03 -17.83 21.08
CA ASP A 42 17.72 -18.57 19.85
C ASP A 42 17.81 -17.69 18.60
N ALA A 43 17.33 -16.44 18.67
CA ALA A 43 17.46 -15.48 17.57
C ALA A 43 18.92 -15.10 17.29
N GLN A 44 19.73 -14.92 18.34
CA GLN A 44 21.16 -14.66 18.19
C GLN A 44 21.89 -15.87 17.58
N ALA A 45 21.59 -17.09 18.04
CA ALA A 45 22.17 -18.30 17.49
C ALA A 45 21.76 -18.56 16.02
N ALA A 46 20.58 -18.10 15.59
CA ALA A 46 20.17 -18.15 14.20
C ALA A 46 20.97 -17.15 13.33
N ARG A 47 21.15 -15.91 13.83
CA ARG A 47 21.96 -14.87 13.17
C ARG A 47 23.42 -15.26 13.02
N ASP A 48 24.03 -15.81 14.07
CA ASP A 48 25.42 -16.26 14.04
C ASP A 48 25.61 -17.41 13.02
N ARG A 49 24.62 -18.31 12.91
CA ARG A 49 24.60 -19.37 11.88
C ARG A 49 24.48 -18.79 10.47
N GLU A 50 23.64 -17.78 10.27
CA GLU A 50 23.47 -17.12 8.98
C GLU A 50 24.72 -16.31 8.58
N ALA A 51 25.33 -15.57 9.51
CA ALA A 51 26.58 -14.85 9.31
C ALA A 51 27.72 -15.81 8.92
N GLY A 52 27.84 -16.95 9.63
CA GLY A 52 28.77 -18.01 9.29
C GLY A 52 28.51 -18.61 7.90
N ALA A 53 27.25 -18.79 7.50
CA ALA A 53 26.89 -19.26 6.16
C ALA A 53 27.27 -18.24 5.07
N ARG A 54 27.01 -16.95 5.30
CA ARG A 54 27.39 -15.86 4.38
C ARG A 54 28.91 -15.76 4.20
N GLN A 55 29.68 -15.93 5.28
CA GLN A 55 31.14 -15.92 5.22
C GLN A 55 31.69 -17.12 4.44
N ARG A 56 31.14 -18.32 4.66
CA ARG A 56 31.49 -19.52 3.87
C ARG A 56 31.15 -19.35 2.39
N ALA A 57 29.99 -18.76 2.07
CA ALA A 57 29.61 -18.48 0.67
C ALA A 57 30.56 -17.48 -0.01
N ARG A 58 31.01 -16.44 0.70
CA ARG A 58 32.02 -15.49 0.19
C ARG A 58 33.37 -16.19 -0.06
N LEU A 59 33.82 -17.04 0.85
CA LEU A 59 35.06 -17.82 0.69
C LEU A 59 34.97 -18.76 -0.53
N LEU A 60 33.87 -19.50 -0.68
CA LEU A 60 33.63 -20.37 -1.83
C LEU A 60 33.65 -19.59 -3.15
N LYS A 61 33.04 -18.40 -3.20
CA LYS A 61 33.04 -17.54 -4.38
C LYS A 61 34.46 -17.09 -4.77
N VAL A 62 35.30 -16.75 -3.78
CA VAL A 62 36.70 -16.38 -4.01
C VAL A 62 37.51 -17.59 -4.51
N GLN A 63 37.30 -18.78 -3.91
CA GLN A 63 37.97 -20.02 -4.33
C GLN A 63 37.59 -20.42 -5.77
N LEU A 64 36.30 -20.37 -6.13
CA LEU A 64 35.83 -20.59 -7.50
C LEU A 64 36.47 -19.61 -8.49
N GLY A 65 36.55 -18.33 -8.12
CA GLY A 65 37.23 -17.33 -8.96
C GLY A 65 38.75 -17.51 -9.08
N GLN A 66 39.40 -18.10 -8.08
CA GLN A 66 40.82 -18.48 -8.17
C GLN A 66 41.02 -19.71 -9.06
N ALA A 67 40.16 -20.73 -8.95
CA ALA A 67 40.20 -21.92 -9.79
C ALA A 67 39.98 -21.59 -11.28
N ASP A 68 39.01 -20.71 -11.60
CA ASP A 68 38.75 -20.29 -12.99
C ASP A 68 39.96 -19.56 -13.62
N ARG A 69 40.62 -18.69 -12.85
CA ARG A 69 41.85 -18.01 -13.29
C ARG A 69 43.00 -19.00 -13.51
N ALA A 70 43.21 -19.92 -12.58
CA ALA A 70 44.23 -20.95 -12.71
C ALA A 70 43.99 -21.85 -13.94
N MET A 71 42.73 -22.21 -14.23
CA MET A 71 42.40 -22.95 -15.46
C MET A 71 42.71 -22.15 -16.73
N LYS A 72 42.37 -20.86 -16.76
CA LYS A 72 42.69 -20.00 -17.92
C LYS A 72 44.19 -19.87 -18.14
N GLU A 73 44.97 -19.67 -17.09
CA GLU A 73 46.44 -19.61 -17.16
C GLU A 73 47.04 -20.93 -17.66
N GLN A 74 46.56 -22.07 -17.17
CA GLN A 74 46.99 -23.39 -17.65
C GLN A 74 46.65 -23.60 -19.13
N TYR A 75 45.47 -23.17 -19.56
CA TYR A 75 45.06 -23.25 -20.97
C TYR A 75 45.93 -22.38 -21.87
N GLU A 76 46.29 -21.16 -21.43
CA GLU A 76 47.20 -20.29 -22.18
C GLU A 76 48.61 -20.89 -22.28
N ILE A 77 49.16 -21.43 -21.19
CA ILE A 77 50.47 -22.11 -21.19
C ILE A 77 50.45 -23.28 -22.19
N TRP A 78 49.39 -24.08 -22.18
CA TRP A 78 49.25 -25.23 -23.08
C TRP A 78 49.09 -24.80 -24.54
N SER A 79 48.25 -23.80 -24.81
CA SER A 79 48.08 -23.23 -26.14
C SER A 79 49.39 -22.69 -26.72
N ASN A 80 50.18 -22.01 -25.89
CA ASN A 80 51.49 -21.49 -26.30
C ASN A 80 52.49 -22.62 -26.55
N LYS A 81 52.48 -23.70 -25.75
CA LYS A 81 53.36 -24.84 -25.95
C LYS A 81 53.03 -25.62 -27.22
N ILE A 82 51.75 -25.75 -27.58
CA ILE A 82 51.35 -26.30 -28.88
C ILE A 82 51.90 -25.45 -30.02
N LYS A 83 51.73 -24.12 -29.95
CA LYS A 83 52.29 -23.22 -30.97
C LYS A 83 53.81 -23.31 -31.07
N GLU A 84 54.51 -23.48 -29.95
CA GLU A 84 55.98 -23.68 -29.95
C GLU A 84 56.35 -25.00 -30.62
N LEU A 85 55.64 -26.10 -30.32
CA LEU A 85 55.84 -27.38 -30.96
C LEU A 85 55.56 -27.31 -32.47
N GLU A 86 54.47 -26.66 -32.87
CA GLU A 86 54.13 -26.37 -34.27
C GLU A 86 55.23 -25.56 -34.98
N GLN A 87 55.85 -24.59 -34.31
CA GLN A 87 56.98 -23.83 -34.85
C GLN A 87 58.26 -24.68 -34.97
N ARG A 88 58.54 -25.55 -33.99
CA ARG A 88 59.66 -26.49 -34.05
C ARG A 88 59.50 -27.52 -35.18
N VAL A 89 58.27 -27.82 -35.61
CA VAL A 89 58.02 -28.70 -36.78
C VAL A 89 58.69 -28.21 -38.05
N VAL A 90 58.95 -26.90 -38.16
CA VAL A 90 59.58 -26.27 -39.32
C VAL A 90 61.12 -26.43 -39.31
N GLN A 91 61.72 -26.89 -38.21
CA GLN A 91 63.17 -27.04 -38.06
C GLN A 91 63.52 -28.53 -37.80
N ASP A 92 64.21 -29.16 -38.76
CA ASP A 92 64.51 -30.59 -38.87
C ASP A 92 64.85 -31.33 -37.55
N VAL A 93 63.87 -32.07 -37.01
CA VAL A 93 64.03 -33.09 -35.98
C VAL A 93 63.38 -34.40 -36.47
N THR A 94 64.04 -35.53 -36.24
CA THR A 94 63.60 -36.87 -36.65
C THR A 94 62.20 -37.21 -36.11
N MET A 95 61.27 -37.54 -37.01
CA MET A 95 59.84 -37.79 -36.76
C MET A 95 59.54 -38.75 -35.58
N SER A 96 60.41 -39.73 -35.30
CA SER A 96 60.14 -40.78 -34.31
C SER A 96 60.17 -40.31 -32.85
N ASP A 97 61.02 -39.34 -32.50
CA ASP A 97 61.06 -38.82 -31.11
C ASP A 97 59.87 -37.90 -30.83
N ARG A 98 59.31 -37.30 -31.89
CA ARG A 98 58.16 -36.39 -31.83
C ARG A 98 56.85 -37.11 -31.59
N ASP A 99 56.64 -38.25 -32.21
CA ASP A 99 55.42 -39.03 -32.00
C ASP A 99 55.34 -39.52 -30.56
N ASN A 100 56.49 -39.92 -29.97
CA ASN A 100 56.58 -40.29 -28.55
C ASN A 100 56.33 -39.10 -27.61
N GLU A 101 56.88 -37.90 -27.91
CA GLU A 101 56.66 -36.70 -27.09
C GLU A 101 55.21 -36.19 -27.18
N LEU A 102 54.59 -36.28 -28.37
CA LEU A 102 53.20 -35.92 -28.59
C LEU A 102 52.25 -36.88 -27.85
N GLU A 103 52.52 -38.19 -27.92
CA GLU A 103 51.73 -39.20 -27.21
C GLU A 103 51.85 -39.02 -25.69
N ALA A 104 53.05 -38.74 -25.16
CA ALA A 104 53.25 -38.44 -23.74
C ALA A 104 52.49 -37.17 -23.30
N LEU A 105 52.46 -36.12 -24.12
CA LEU A 105 51.68 -34.90 -23.84
C LEU A 105 50.17 -35.15 -23.90
N GLN A 106 49.69 -35.97 -24.84
CA GLN A 106 48.29 -36.36 -24.94
C GLN A 106 47.86 -37.21 -23.73
N GLU A 107 48.70 -38.13 -23.28
CA GLU A 107 48.47 -38.94 -22.07
C GLU A 107 48.43 -38.07 -20.81
N ALA A 108 49.37 -37.12 -20.68
CA ALA A 108 49.38 -36.17 -19.57
C ALA A 108 48.12 -35.27 -19.57
N HIS A 109 47.66 -34.82 -20.73
CA HIS A 109 46.44 -34.04 -20.86
C HIS A 109 45.19 -34.87 -20.52
N ARG A 110 45.10 -36.13 -20.98
CA ARG A 110 44.03 -37.05 -20.60
C ARG A 110 43.99 -37.24 -19.09
N SER A 111 45.13 -37.49 -18.46
CA SER A 111 45.24 -37.65 -17.00
C SER A 111 44.81 -36.38 -16.25
N GLN A 112 45.21 -35.20 -16.72
CA GLN A 112 44.79 -33.93 -16.12
C GLN A 112 43.28 -33.69 -16.25
N MET A 113 42.69 -33.99 -17.41
CA MET A 113 41.25 -33.89 -17.61
C MET A 113 40.46 -34.86 -16.73
N GLU A 114 40.93 -36.10 -16.57
CA GLU A 114 40.35 -37.05 -15.62
C GLU A 114 40.40 -36.53 -14.18
N GLN A 115 41.51 -35.90 -13.78
CA GLN A 115 41.63 -35.29 -12.46
C GLN A 115 40.64 -34.13 -12.25
N ILE A 116 40.41 -33.30 -13.27
CA ILE A 116 39.42 -32.21 -13.24
C ILE A 116 38.01 -32.78 -13.11
N VAL A 117 37.67 -33.82 -13.89
CA VAL A 117 36.36 -34.48 -13.80
C VAL A 117 36.13 -35.08 -12.42
N GLN A 118 37.15 -35.72 -11.82
CA GLN A 118 37.07 -36.24 -10.45
C GLN A 118 36.94 -35.13 -9.38
N GLN A 119 37.56 -33.97 -9.59
CA GLN A 119 37.37 -32.82 -8.70
C GLN A 119 35.94 -32.25 -8.82
N GLN A 120 35.41 -32.15 -10.05
CA GLN A 120 34.04 -31.69 -10.27
C GLN A 120 33.02 -32.62 -9.62
N HIS A 121 33.18 -33.95 -9.78
CA HIS A 121 32.31 -34.92 -9.13
C HIS A 121 32.30 -34.79 -7.60
N ARG A 122 33.47 -34.60 -6.97
CA ARG A 122 33.55 -34.37 -5.52
C ARG A 122 32.83 -33.09 -5.09
N LEU A 123 32.96 -32.02 -5.88
CA LEU A 123 32.26 -30.75 -5.60
C LEU A 123 30.74 -30.91 -5.72
N ASP A 124 30.26 -31.67 -6.72
CA ASP A 124 28.85 -31.95 -6.91
C ASP A 124 28.28 -32.82 -5.76
N GLU A 125 29.04 -33.82 -5.30
CA GLU A 125 28.69 -34.62 -4.10
C GLU A 125 28.62 -33.77 -2.83
N GLU A 126 29.58 -32.87 -2.61
CA GLU A 126 29.56 -31.93 -1.48
C GLU A 126 28.36 -30.98 -1.53
N GLN A 127 28.02 -30.48 -2.72
CA GLN A 127 26.84 -29.64 -2.92
C GLN A 127 25.54 -30.40 -2.66
N GLU A 128 25.44 -31.66 -3.10
CA GLU A 128 24.27 -32.48 -2.84
C GLU A 128 24.13 -32.80 -1.34
N MET A 129 25.23 -33.11 -0.67
CA MET A 129 25.26 -33.29 0.79
C MET A 129 24.82 -32.02 1.53
N HIS A 130 25.27 -30.84 1.10
CA HIS A 130 24.83 -29.57 1.67
C HIS A 130 23.34 -29.31 1.45
N ARG A 131 22.83 -29.63 0.25
CA ARG A 131 21.40 -29.50 -0.08
C ARG A 131 20.54 -30.42 0.79
N ARG A 132 20.96 -31.68 1.00
CA ARG A 132 20.27 -32.64 1.89
C ARG A 132 20.27 -32.16 3.35
N ALA A 133 21.39 -31.62 3.83
CA ALA A 133 21.47 -31.05 5.18
C ALA A 133 20.53 -29.85 5.37
N LEU A 134 20.41 -28.97 4.36
CA LEU A 134 19.49 -27.83 4.39
C LEU A 134 18.01 -28.28 4.39
N GLN A 135 17.69 -29.32 3.61
CA GLN A 135 16.33 -29.90 3.62
C GLN A 135 15.98 -30.52 4.98
N GLN A 136 16.93 -31.19 5.64
CA GLN A 136 16.73 -31.74 6.97
C GLN A 136 16.47 -30.64 8.01
N THR A 137 17.25 -29.56 8.00
CA THR A 137 17.03 -28.44 8.94
C THR A 137 15.70 -27.71 8.69
N GLN A 138 15.26 -27.60 7.44
CA GLN A 138 13.94 -27.08 7.09
C GLN A 138 12.82 -27.97 7.65
N GLN A 139 12.90 -29.29 7.45
CA GLN A 139 11.92 -30.25 7.99
C GLN A 139 11.85 -30.21 9.52
N GLU A 140 13.00 -30.09 10.20
CA GLU A 140 13.05 -29.94 11.65
C GLU A 140 12.40 -28.64 12.13
N PHE A 141 12.62 -27.53 11.41
CA PHE A 141 12.01 -26.25 11.72
C PHE A 141 10.49 -26.28 11.52
N GLU A 142 10.01 -26.83 10.41
CA GLU A 142 8.57 -27.01 10.14
C GLU A 142 7.90 -27.87 11.21
N LYS A 143 8.55 -28.96 11.63
CA LYS A 143 8.06 -29.81 12.72
C LYS A 143 7.95 -29.04 14.04
N LYS A 144 8.98 -28.27 14.42
CA LYS A 144 8.95 -27.43 15.63
C LYS A 144 7.86 -26.37 15.56
N LEU A 145 7.67 -25.73 14.41
CA LEU A 145 6.63 -24.74 14.21
C LEU A 145 5.22 -25.36 14.34
N ALA A 146 5.02 -26.55 13.77
CA ALA A 146 3.76 -27.29 13.92
C ALA A 146 3.46 -27.62 15.40
N ASP A 147 4.47 -28.07 16.16
CA ASP A 147 4.33 -28.36 17.59
C ASP A 147 3.97 -27.10 18.41
N VAL A 148 4.58 -25.95 18.11
CA VAL A 148 4.26 -24.67 18.76
C VAL A 148 2.82 -24.25 18.45
N LEU A 149 2.41 -24.28 17.18
CA LEU A 149 1.05 -23.92 16.78
C LEU A 149 0.00 -24.85 17.40
N GLN A 150 0.30 -26.15 17.52
CA GLN A 150 -0.58 -27.10 18.19
C GLN A 150 -0.73 -26.78 19.68
N LYS A 151 0.38 -26.38 20.35
CA LYS A 151 0.37 -25.97 21.76
C LYS A 151 -0.43 -24.69 21.98
N GLU A 152 -0.24 -23.67 21.14
CA GLU A 152 -1.02 -22.42 21.20
C GLU A 152 -2.50 -22.66 20.95
N ARG A 153 -2.85 -23.52 19.99
CA ARG A 153 -4.24 -23.90 19.72
C ARG A 153 -4.88 -24.59 20.94
N ALA A 154 -4.16 -25.49 21.59
CA ALA A 154 -4.64 -26.16 22.81
C ALA A 154 -4.83 -25.17 23.97
N GLU A 155 -3.91 -24.20 24.14
CA GLU A 155 -4.03 -23.16 25.16
C GLU A 155 -5.21 -22.22 24.89
N ALA A 156 -5.41 -21.78 23.64
CA ALA A 156 -6.54 -20.95 23.25
C ALA A 156 -7.88 -21.67 23.48
N GLN A 157 -7.96 -22.96 23.15
CA GLN A 157 -9.14 -23.78 23.44
C GLN A 157 -9.40 -23.88 24.95
N ARG A 158 -8.34 -24.04 25.77
CA ARG A 158 -8.46 -24.07 27.23
C ARG A 158 -8.98 -22.74 27.78
N ILE A 159 -8.44 -21.61 27.34
CA ILE A 159 -8.90 -20.27 27.75
C ILE A 159 -10.36 -20.05 27.37
N LEU A 160 -10.77 -20.48 26.16
CA LEU A 160 -12.15 -20.38 25.71
C LEU A 160 -13.09 -21.20 26.60
N HIS A 161 -12.72 -22.44 26.92
CA HIS A 161 -13.49 -23.29 27.84
C HIS A 161 -13.60 -22.67 29.24
N GLU A 162 -12.48 -22.22 29.82
CA GLU A 162 -12.47 -21.53 31.13
C GLU A 162 -13.33 -20.25 31.13
N GLY A 163 -13.39 -19.54 30.00
CA GLY A 163 -14.23 -18.36 29.82
C GLY A 163 -15.73 -18.70 29.78
N LEU A 164 -16.10 -19.74 29.04
CA LEU A 164 -17.48 -20.24 28.98
C LEU A 164 -17.95 -20.77 30.33
N ASP A 165 -17.10 -21.50 31.06
CA ASP A 165 -17.42 -22.00 32.40
C ASP A 165 -17.64 -20.85 33.39
N ARG A 166 -16.83 -19.78 33.31
CA ARG A 166 -17.03 -18.56 34.10
C ARG A 166 -18.35 -17.87 33.78
N GLN A 167 -18.67 -17.67 32.49
CA GLN A 167 -19.95 -17.07 32.08
C GLN A 167 -21.14 -17.89 32.54
N ARG A 168 -21.03 -19.22 32.48
CA ARG A 168 -22.07 -20.13 32.99
C ARG A 168 -22.24 -20.00 34.50
N ALA A 169 -21.16 -19.97 35.26
CA ALA A 169 -21.22 -19.78 36.71
C ALA A 169 -21.79 -18.40 37.10
N GLU A 170 -21.46 -17.33 36.37
CA GLU A 170 -22.02 -15.99 36.56
C GLU A 170 -23.52 -15.95 36.25
N ALA A 171 -23.95 -16.62 35.17
CA ALA A 171 -25.36 -16.73 34.80
C ALA A 171 -26.16 -17.54 35.83
N GLU A 172 -25.62 -18.66 36.31
CA GLU A 172 -26.23 -19.47 37.38
C GLU A 172 -26.36 -18.68 38.68
N LYS A 173 -25.32 -17.90 39.05
CA LYS A 173 -25.38 -17.01 40.21
C LYS A 173 -26.42 -15.91 40.05
N ALA A 174 -26.46 -15.24 38.90
CA ALA A 174 -27.45 -14.19 38.63
C ALA A 174 -28.89 -14.73 38.64
N PHE A 175 -29.09 -15.96 38.17
CA PHE A 175 -30.37 -16.65 38.23
C PHE A 175 -30.79 -16.92 39.69
N GLU A 176 -29.88 -17.38 40.53
CA GLU A 176 -30.15 -17.64 41.95
C GLU A 176 -30.42 -16.34 42.73
N ASP A 177 -29.66 -15.27 42.48
CA ASP A 177 -29.88 -13.95 43.09
C ASP A 177 -31.28 -13.40 42.74
N ASN A 178 -31.69 -13.51 41.47
CA ASN A 178 -33.00 -13.06 41.00
C ASN A 178 -34.14 -13.92 41.59
N ARG A 179 -33.91 -15.23 41.74
CA ARG A 179 -34.84 -16.14 42.42
C ARG A 179 -35.05 -15.73 43.88
N GLN A 180 -33.98 -15.46 44.62
CA GLN A 180 -34.05 -15.02 46.02
C GLN A 180 -34.76 -13.67 46.16
N GLU A 181 -34.51 -12.72 45.26
CA GLU A 181 -35.21 -11.43 45.24
C GLU A 181 -36.71 -11.61 44.98
N TRP A 182 -37.08 -12.48 44.06
CA TRP A 182 -38.48 -12.80 43.78
C TRP A 182 -39.18 -13.43 44.98
N GLU A 183 -38.55 -14.41 45.64
CA GLU A 183 -39.06 -15.03 46.86
C GLU A 183 -39.26 -13.99 47.98
N LYS A 184 -38.30 -13.07 48.15
CA LYS A 184 -38.41 -11.95 49.10
C LYS A 184 -39.60 -11.05 48.78
N ARG A 185 -39.76 -10.60 47.52
CA ARG A 185 -40.89 -9.77 47.10
C ARG A 185 -42.24 -10.46 47.28
N MET A 186 -42.30 -11.77 47.05
CA MET A 186 -43.51 -12.57 47.26
C MET A 186 -43.87 -12.67 48.76
N ASN A 187 -42.86 -12.86 49.62
CA ASN A 187 -43.06 -12.86 51.06
C ASN A 187 -43.51 -11.49 51.59
N GLU A 188 -42.91 -10.39 51.10
CA GLU A 188 -43.32 -9.01 51.44
C GLU A 188 -44.76 -8.72 51.03
N LYS A 189 -45.14 -9.05 49.79
CA LYS A 189 -46.53 -8.90 49.31
C LYS A 189 -47.52 -9.74 50.12
N SER A 190 -47.14 -10.97 50.48
CA SER A 190 -47.98 -11.83 51.30
C SER A 190 -48.18 -11.24 52.70
N ALA A 191 -47.13 -10.68 53.30
CA ALA A 191 -47.21 -9.98 54.58
C ALA A 191 -48.07 -8.70 54.50
N GLU A 192 -47.97 -7.93 53.40
CA GLU A 192 -48.80 -6.75 53.16
C GLU A 192 -50.29 -7.12 53.07
N VAL A 193 -50.62 -8.18 52.31
CA VAL A 193 -52.00 -8.69 52.19
C VAL A 193 -52.54 -9.11 53.56
N LEU A 194 -51.75 -9.80 54.38
CA LEU A 194 -52.14 -10.16 55.74
C LEU A 194 -52.37 -8.92 56.63
N ALA A 195 -51.52 -7.90 56.51
CA ALA A 195 -51.68 -6.64 57.25
C ALA A 195 -52.93 -5.85 56.84
N ILE A 196 -53.24 -5.81 55.54
CA ILE A 196 -54.47 -5.20 55.02
C ILE A 196 -55.69 -5.96 55.56
N HIS A 197 -55.64 -7.29 55.54
CA HIS A 197 -56.71 -8.12 56.08
C HIS A 197 -56.94 -7.86 57.57
N GLN A 198 -55.89 -7.81 58.39
CA GLN A 198 -55.99 -7.47 59.81
C GLN A 198 -56.55 -6.05 60.03
N ARG A 199 -56.09 -5.04 59.28
CA ARG A 199 -56.63 -3.67 59.37
C ARG A 199 -58.12 -3.62 59.01
N SER A 200 -58.55 -4.41 58.02
CA SER A 200 -59.96 -4.50 57.63
C SER A 200 -60.82 -5.10 58.74
N GLN A 201 -60.34 -6.15 59.42
CA GLN A 201 -61.03 -6.75 60.57
C GLN A 201 -61.14 -5.75 61.74
N SER A 202 -60.07 -4.99 62.03
CA SER A 202 -60.09 -3.95 63.08
C SER A 202 -61.02 -2.78 62.76
N ARG A 203 -61.16 -2.38 61.48
CA ARG A 203 -62.09 -1.32 61.06
C ARG A 203 -63.56 -1.73 61.19
N VAL A 204 -63.88 -3.00 60.89
CA VAL A 204 -65.25 -3.51 61.08
C VAL A 204 -65.62 -3.53 62.56
N ALA A 205 -64.67 -3.75 63.47
CA ALA A 205 -64.89 -3.64 64.92
C ALA A 205 -65.09 -2.18 65.41
N ALA A 206 -64.45 -1.19 64.77
CA ALA A 206 -64.51 0.22 65.20
C ALA A 206 -65.67 1.04 64.58
N SER A 207 -66.33 0.56 63.52
CA SER A 207 -67.39 1.30 62.80
C SER A 207 -68.81 1.06 63.33
N SER A 208 -68.98 0.50 64.53
CA SER A 208 -70.30 0.24 65.13
C SER A 208 -70.86 1.39 65.98
N LEU A 209 -70.13 2.51 66.15
CA LEU A 209 -70.57 3.63 67.01
C LEU A 209 -70.21 5.00 66.42
N SER A 210 -71.08 5.58 65.57
CA SER A 210 -71.45 7.01 65.66
C SER A 210 -72.28 7.54 64.48
N PRO A 211 -73.04 8.64 64.69
CA PRO A 211 -74.33 8.86 64.06
C PRO A 211 -74.31 9.87 62.88
N ALA A 212 -75.41 9.78 62.15
CA ALA A 212 -75.90 10.63 61.08
C ALA A 212 -75.51 12.13 61.16
N ARG A 213 -75.02 12.67 60.03
CA ARG A 213 -75.07 14.12 59.77
C ARG A 213 -75.48 14.42 58.32
N ARG A 214 -76.46 15.31 58.22
CA ARG A 214 -77.20 15.77 57.02
C ARG A 214 -76.39 16.72 56.14
N TYR A 215 -76.51 16.49 54.82
CA TYR A 215 -76.68 17.37 53.66
C TYR A 215 -76.13 18.82 53.66
N LYS A 216 -75.39 19.17 52.58
CA LYS A 216 -75.85 20.16 51.58
C LYS A 216 -75.06 20.10 50.26
N THR A 217 -75.81 20.34 49.18
CA THR A 217 -75.55 20.23 47.74
C THR A 217 -74.67 21.33 47.14
N ARG A 218 -73.89 21.00 46.08
CA ARG A 218 -73.67 21.90 44.93
C ARG A 218 -73.43 21.11 43.63
N ARG A 219 -74.17 21.51 42.58
CA ARG A 219 -74.21 20.94 41.23
C ARG A 219 -72.97 21.31 40.39
N GLY A 220 -72.61 20.41 39.47
CA GLY A 220 -72.15 20.74 38.12
C GLY A 220 -70.69 20.46 37.82
N ALA A 221 -70.41 19.39 37.05
CA ALA A 221 -69.51 19.39 35.88
C ALA A 221 -69.33 17.95 35.34
N THR A 222 -69.79 17.81 34.10
CA THR A 222 -69.40 16.92 32.99
C THR A 222 -68.22 15.92 33.12
N LEU A 223 -68.48 14.74 32.54
CA LEU A 223 -67.57 13.62 32.22
C LEU A 223 -66.29 14.04 31.46
N PRO A 224 -65.21 13.25 31.60
CA PRO A 224 -64.56 12.66 30.41
C PRO A 224 -64.29 11.16 30.64
N THR A 225 -64.75 10.26 29.77
CA THR A 225 -64.24 9.93 28.42
C THR A 225 -62.82 9.36 28.44
N ILE A 226 -62.77 8.09 28.05
CA ILE A 226 -61.66 7.14 28.01
C ILE A 226 -60.49 7.68 27.17
N ALA A 227 -59.28 7.68 27.74
CA ALA A 227 -58.05 8.03 27.03
C ALA A 227 -57.48 6.80 26.32
N THR A 228 -57.48 6.89 24.99
CA THR A 228 -56.88 5.97 24.03
C THR A 228 -55.37 6.21 23.92
N VAL A 229 -54.63 5.12 23.66
CA VAL A 229 -53.18 5.04 23.43
C VAL A 229 -52.73 5.92 22.25
N PRO A 230 -51.62 6.69 22.33
CA PRO A 230 -51.11 7.44 21.19
C PRO A 230 -50.18 6.60 20.30
N THR A 231 -50.55 6.50 19.02
CA THR A 231 -49.73 6.10 17.88
C THR A 231 -48.78 7.24 17.50
N ILE A 232 -47.49 6.92 17.32
CA ILE A 232 -46.45 7.86 16.88
C ILE A 232 -46.37 7.81 15.35
N THR A 233 -46.64 8.95 14.69
CA THR A 233 -46.33 9.19 13.26
C THR A 233 -45.23 10.25 13.13
N PRO A 234 -44.28 10.10 12.19
CA PRO A 234 -43.17 11.03 12.00
C PRO A 234 -43.55 12.26 11.14
N VAL A 235 -43.00 13.41 11.51
CA VAL A 235 -43.16 14.72 10.86
C VAL A 235 -42.04 14.95 9.84
N SER A 236 -42.40 15.27 8.61
CA SER A 236 -41.50 15.85 7.58
C SER A 236 -41.40 17.38 7.74
N PRO A 237 -40.25 17.99 7.41
CA PRO A 237 -40.06 19.44 7.52
C PRO A 237 -40.50 20.21 6.26
N VAL A 238 -41.10 21.38 6.50
CA VAL A 238 -41.48 22.44 5.55
C VAL A 238 -40.30 23.45 5.43
N PRO A 239 -40.06 24.08 4.25
CA PRO A 239 -38.92 24.96 4.01
C PRO A 239 -39.19 26.43 4.39
N PRO A 240 -38.16 27.27 4.55
CA PRO A 240 -38.34 28.72 4.62
C PRO A 240 -38.02 29.43 3.30
N ALA A 241 -38.74 30.53 3.12
CA ALA A 241 -38.78 31.42 1.97
C ALA A 241 -37.61 32.44 1.92
N ASP A 242 -37.43 32.99 0.72
CA ASP A 242 -36.59 34.15 0.35
C ASP A 242 -36.90 35.43 1.16
N PRO A 243 -35.97 36.40 1.14
CA PRO A 243 -36.32 37.73 0.67
C PRO A 243 -35.28 38.42 -0.25
N GLN A 244 -35.77 39.47 -0.91
CA GLN A 244 -35.33 40.20 -2.10
C GLN A 244 -34.12 41.18 -2.00
N ASP A 245 -33.72 41.65 -3.21
CA ASP A 245 -33.15 42.95 -3.64
C ASP A 245 -31.71 43.32 -3.22
N GLY A 246 -30.69 43.30 -4.10
CA GLY A 246 -30.34 44.29 -5.16
C GLY A 246 -28.95 44.92 -4.83
N PRO A 247 -28.21 45.65 -5.69
CA PRO A 247 -28.46 46.09 -7.06
C PRO A 247 -27.32 45.86 -8.08
N VAL A 248 -27.67 46.20 -9.33
CA VAL A 248 -26.94 46.38 -10.58
C VAL A 248 -25.79 47.41 -10.48
N ASN A 249 -24.60 47.15 -11.09
CA ASN A 249 -23.92 48.02 -12.09
C ASN A 249 -22.51 47.51 -12.54
N PRO A 250 -21.87 48.07 -13.59
CA PRO A 250 -21.36 47.27 -14.70
C PRO A 250 -19.87 47.60 -15.05
N ALA A 251 -19.50 47.32 -16.30
CA ALA A 251 -18.40 47.91 -17.07
C ALA A 251 -17.06 47.16 -17.05
N ALA A 252 -16.92 46.33 -18.08
CA ALA A 252 -15.67 46.13 -18.79
C ALA A 252 -15.08 47.47 -19.25
N THR A 253 -13.76 47.60 -19.19
CA THR A 253 -12.97 48.59 -19.95
C THR A 253 -11.55 48.06 -20.11
N PRO A 254 -10.79 48.57 -21.10
CA PRO A 254 -10.07 47.72 -22.04
C PRO A 254 -8.57 47.87 -21.89
N THR A 255 -7.87 46.94 -22.49
CA THR A 255 -6.42 46.95 -22.68
C THR A 255 -5.99 48.15 -23.55
N PRO A 256 -4.97 48.93 -23.17
CA PRO A 256 -4.40 49.95 -24.04
C PRO A 256 -3.39 49.36 -25.05
N PRO A 257 -3.24 49.99 -26.24
CA PRO A 257 -2.35 49.54 -27.31
C PRO A 257 -0.96 50.13 -27.14
N ILE A 258 0.09 49.35 -27.39
CA ILE A 258 1.46 49.88 -27.53
C ILE A 258 2.11 49.32 -28.81
N MET A 259 2.17 50.23 -29.78
CA MET A 259 3.23 50.52 -30.76
C MET A 259 3.94 49.37 -31.49
N GLN A 260 3.67 49.33 -32.79
CA GLN A 260 4.61 48.89 -33.83
C GLN A 260 5.77 49.89 -33.94
N ASP A 261 7.00 49.38 -34.08
CA ASP A 261 7.96 49.78 -35.11
C ASP A 261 9.27 48.99 -34.95
N SER A 262 9.59 48.15 -35.95
CA SER A 262 10.95 47.97 -36.47
C SER A 262 10.95 47.00 -37.64
N THR A 263 10.85 47.62 -38.81
CA THR A 263 11.57 47.36 -40.06
C THR A 263 12.72 46.35 -39.97
N ALA A 264 12.64 45.28 -40.77
CA ALA A 264 13.82 44.57 -41.29
C ALA A 264 13.55 44.04 -42.71
N PRO A 265 14.57 43.97 -43.58
CA PRO A 265 14.39 44.11 -45.02
C PRO A 265 14.31 42.80 -45.79
N ALA A 266 13.68 42.92 -46.97
CA ALA A 266 13.97 42.26 -48.24
C ALA A 266 14.48 40.81 -48.25
N SER A 267 13.58 39.95 -48.75
CA SER A 267 13.86 38.69 -49.46
C SER A 267 15.02 38.81 -50.45
N PRO A 268 15.69 37.67 -50.75
CA PRO A 268 15.59 37.25 -52.15
C PRO A 268 15.32 35.75 -52.34
N ALA A 269 14.49 35.53 -53.36
CA ALA A 269 14.57 34.48 -54.38
C ALA A 269 14.44 33.00 -53.97
N ALA A 270 13.23 32.53 -54.28
CA ALA A 270 12.79 31.16 -54.47
C ALA A 270 13.76 30.21 -55.20
N VAL A 271 13.79 28.96 -54.71
CA VAL A 271 14.09 27.75 -55.47
C VAL A 271 12.86 26.84 -55.38
N PRO A 272 12.32 26.30 -56.48
CA PRO A 272 11.08 25.54 -56.46
C PRO A 272 11.28 24.14 -55.84
N THR A 273 10.51 23.84 -54.80
CA THR A 273 10.39 22.51 -54.20
C THR A 273 9.24 21.75 -54.89
N PRO A 274 9.39 20.46 -55.23
CA PRO A 274 8.31 19.67 -55.84
C PRO A 274 7.13 19.46 -54.88
N PRO A 275 5.89 19.25 -55.39
CA PRO A 275 4.70 19.17 -54.56
C PRO A 275 4.74 17.98 -53.59
N SER A 276 4.54 18.32 -52.31
CA SER A 276 4.40 17.40 -51.19
C SER A 276 3.09 16.61 -51.31
N LEU A 277 3.16 15.30 -51.04
CA LEU A 277 2.08 14.31 -51.06
C LEU A 277 1.01 14.49 -49.95
N ALA A 278 0.97 15.66 -49.30
CA ALA A 278 0.13 15.92 -48.13
C ALA A 278 -1.32 16.36 -48.45
N ASP A 279 -1.67 16.60 -49.72
CA ASP A 279 -2.99 17.14 -50.12
C ASP A 279 -3.99 16.10 -50.67
N ILE A 280 -3.96 14.87 -50.17
CA ILE A 280 -4.92 13.81 -50.55
C ILE A 280 -6.11 13.72 -49.56
N SER A 281 -6.19 14.60 -48.55
CA SER A 281 -7.30 14.60 -47.59
C SER A 281 -8.45 15.55 -47.95
N THR A 282 -8.81 15.66 -49.23
CA THR A 282 -10.10 16.26 -49.59
C THR A 282 -11.22 15.21 -49.44
N PRO A 283 -12.41 15.60 -48.97
CA PRO A 283 -13.53 14.66 -48.78
C PRO A 283 -13.93 13.96 -50.09
N GLU A 284 -13.67 14.60 -51.23
CA GLU A 284 -13.93 14.07 -52.58
C GLU A 284 -13.01 12.89 -52.92
N VAL A 285 -11.73 12.94 -52.54
CA VAL A 285 -10.80 11.82 -52.74
C VAL A 285 -11.14 10.63 -51.84
N LYS A 286 -11.63 10.87 -50.61
CA LYS A 286 -12.13 9.81 -49.74
C LYS A 286 -13.35 9.10 -50.32
N VAL A 287 -14.28 9.86 -50.93
CA VAL A 287 -15.46 9.27 -51.60
C VAL A 287 -15.04 8.45 -52.83
N LEU A 288 -14.06 8.92 -53.61
CA LEU A 288 -13.50 8.17 -54.74
C LEU A 288 -12.75 6.91 -54.28
N LEU A 289 -11.99 6.98 -53.19
CA LEU A 289 -11.27 5.84 -52.62
C LEU A 289 -12.24 4.78 -52.07
N CYS A 290 -13.33 5.19 -51.41
CA CYS A 290 -14.38 4.27 -50.96
C CYS A 290 -15.09 3.60 -52.15
N LYS A 291 -15.38 4.34 -53.23
CA LYS A 291 -15.97 3.75 -54.45
C LYS A 291 -15.02 2.77 -55.13
N LEU A 292 -13.72 3.08 -55.18
CA LEU A 292 -12.68 2.18 -55.72
C LEU A 292 -12.54 0.91 -54.88
N LEU A 293 -12.49 1.03 -53.55
CA LEU A 293 -12.37 -0.12 -52.64
C LEU A 293 -13.61 -1.02 -52.68
N SER A 294 -14.81 -0.46 -52.86
CA SER A 294 -16.02 -1.24 -53.09
C SER A 294 -16.05 -1.91 -54.47
N ALA A 295 -15.49 -1.28 -55.51
CA ALA A 295 -15.41 -1.87 -56.86
C ALA A 295 -14.41 -3.04 -56.93
N PHE A 296 -13.39 -3.06 -56.07
CA PHE A 296 -12.43 -4.17 -55.95
C PHE A 296 -12.85 -5.29 -54.99
N GLY A 297 -14.07 -5.23 -54.43
CA GLY A 297 -14.57 -6.28 -53.52
C GLY A 297 -13.84 -6.37 -52.19
N LEU A 298 -13.07 -5.34 -51.81
CA LEU A 298 -12.26 -5.31 -50.59
C LEU A 298 -13.02 -4.81 -49.34
N THR A 299 -14.32 -4.57 -49.48
CA THR A 299 -15.22 -4.29 -48.36
C THR A 299 -16.35 -5.31 -48.37
N THR A 300 -16.27 -6.30 -47.48
CA THR A 300 -17.40 -7.19 -47.19
C THR A 300 -18.48 -6.38 -46.49
N VAL A 301 -19.59 -6.15 -47.18
CA VAL A 301 -20.82 -5.65 -46.57
C VAL A 301 -21.28 -6.68 -45.53
N PRO A 302 -21.47 -6.32 -44.25
CA PRO A 302 -22.03 -7.24 -43.28
C PRO A 302 -23.50 -7.48 -43.63
N GLU A 303 -23.79 -8.76 -43.87
CA GLU A 303 -25.11 -9.33 -44.04
C GLU A 303 -25.98 -9.02 -42.80
N GLN A 304 -27.25 -8.72 -43.07
CA GLN A 304 -28.24 -8.23 -42.11
C GLN A 304 -28.30 -9.07 -40.82
N ALA A 305 -27.73 -8.55 -39.75
CA ALA A 305 -28.02 -8.99 -38.39
C ALA A 305 -29.23 -8.20 -37.84
N THR A 306 -30.16 -8.95 -37.27
CA THR A 306 -31.41 -8.53 -36.65
C THR A 306 -31.24 -7.41 -35.62
N ASP A 307 -31.98 -6.32 -35.83
CA ASP A 307 -32.54 -5.33 -34.89
C ASP A 307 -31.91 -5.18 -33.48
N GLY A 308 -30.61 -4.89 -33.44
CA GLY A 308 -29.90 -4.40 -32.27
C GLY A 308 -28.89 -3.35 -32.71
N GLY A 309 -29.25 -2.07 -32.65
CA GLY A 309 -28.40 -0.97 -33.12
C GLY A 309 -26.99 -1.02 -32.49
N PRO A 310 -25.92 -0.67 -33.25
CA PRO A 310 -24.56 -0.73 -32.77
C PRO A 310 -24.36 0.26 -31.62
N VAL A 311 -24.19 -0.27 -30.41
CA VAL A 311 -23.75 0.50 -29.23
C VAL A 311 -22.43 1.15 -29.59
N ARG A 312 -22.40 2.49 -29.68
CA ARG A 312 -21.17 3.22 -29.97
C ARG A 312 -20.13 2.92 -28.88
N PRO A 313 -18.86 2.65 -29.25
CA PRO A 313 -17.81 2.46 -28.26
C PRO A 313 -17.68 3.75 -27.43
N VAL A 314 -17.91 3.61 -26.13
CA VAL A 314 -17.72 4.66 -25.12
C VAL A 314 -16.26 5.11 -25.17
N LYS A 315 -16.01 6.43 -25.23
CA LYS A 315 -14.64 6.95 -25.33
C LYS A 315 -13.88 6.64 -24.03
N ILE A 316 -12.57 6.52 -24.12
CA ILE A 316 -11.71 6.20 -22.95
C ILE A 316 -11.88 7.22 -21.82
N ASP A 317 -12.10 8.50 -22.17
CA ASP A 317 -12.30 9.58 -21.18
C ASP A 317 -13.59 9.36 -20.36
N ASP A 318 -14.68 8.94 -21.01
CA ASP A 318 -15.96 8.69 -20.36
C ASP A 318 -15.87 7.57 -19.30
N ARG A 319 -15.00 6.57 -19.54
CA ARG A 319 -14.78 5.44 -18.62
C ARG A 319 -14.17 5.89 -17.30
N HIS A 320 -13.21 6.81 -17.35
CA HIS A 320 -12.59 7.35 -16.15
C HIS A 320 -13.57 8.18 -15.32
N ASP A 321 -14.43 8.94 -16.00
CA ASP A 321 -15.45 9.77 -15.35
C ASP A 321 -16.55 8.94 -14.69
N ILE A 322 -16.96 7.81 -15.28
CA ILE A 322 -17.88 6.85 -14.64
C ILE A 322 -17.30 6.33 -13.32
N VAL A 323 -16.02 5.96 -13.31
CA VAL A 323 -15.36 5.47 -12.08
C VAL A 323 -15.29 6.57 -11.04
N LYS A 324 -14.82 7.77 -11.40
CA LYS A 324 -14.65 8.89 -10.48
C LYS A 324 -15.99 9.35 -9.88
N THR A 325 -17.03 9.43 -10.71
CA THR A 325 -18.39 9.85 -10.31
C THR A 325 -19.01 8.81 -9.36
N THR A 326 -18.93 7.53 -9.72
CA THR A 326 -19.44 6.44 -8.88
C THR A 326 -18.70 6.37 -7.54
N GLU A 327 -17.37 6.48 -7.56
CA GLU A 327 -16.53 6.50 -6.36
C GLU A 327 -16.93 7.66 -5.42
N GLY A 328 -17.14 8.87 -5.97
CA GLY A 328 -17.59 10.03 -5.20
C GLY A 328 -18.92 9.78 -4.49
N ASN A 329 -19.83 9.03 -5.11
CA ASN A 329 -21.18 8.79 -4.58
C ASN A 329 -21.24 7.70 -3.49
N ILE A 330 -20.44 6.64 -3.57
CA ILE A 330 -20.56 5.49 -2.64
C ILE A 330 -19.69 5.60 -1.38
N GLY A 331 -18.71 6.51 -1.36
CA GLY A 331 -17.78 6.68 -0.23
C GLY A 331 -16.65 5.64 -0.17
N MET A 332 -15.57 5.98 0.54
CA MET A 332 -14.29 5.25 0.49
C MET A 332 -14.35 3.80 1.03
N ASP A 333 -15.19 3.53 2.05
CA ASP A 333 -15.37 2.18 2.59
C ASP A 333 -16.04 1.25 1.57
N GLN A 334 -17.16 1.68 0.98
CA GLN A 334 -17.87 0.94 -0.06
C GLN A 334 -16.99 0.72 -1.30
N GLN A 335 -16.22 1.73 -1.72
CA GLN A 335 -15.23 1.55 -2.79
C GLN A 335 -14.24 0.41 -2.47
N SER A 336 -13.73 0.38 -1.24
CA SER A 336 -12.76 -0.64 -0.80
C SER A 336 -13.38 -2.03 -0.76
N ARG A 337 -14.62 -2.16 -0.27
CA ARG A 337 -15.37 -3.42 -0.27
C ARG A 337 -15.66 -3.91 -1.69
N TRP A 338 -16.12 -3.05 -2.59
CA TRP A 338 -16.31 -3.38 -4.01
C TRP A 338 -15.02 -3.86 -4.67
N ARG A 339 -13.91 -3.13 -4.49
CA ARG A 339 -12.59 -3.54 -5.03
C ARG A 339 -12.14 -4.89 -4.47
N LYS A 340 -12.40 -5.17 -3.18
CA LYS A 340 -12.09 -6.46 -2.56
C LYS A 340 -12.91 -7.59 -3.18
N LYS A 341 -14.24 -7.42 -3.30
CA LYS A 341 -15.14 -8.43 -3.86
C LYS A 341 -14.87 -8.73 -5.33
N ILE A 342 -14.66 -7.71 -6.15
CA ILE A 342 -14.28 -7.88 -7.56
C ILE A 342 -12.95 -8.65 -7.69
N ARG A 343 -11.95 -8.36 -6.85
CA ARG A 343 -10.70 -9.14 -6.82
C ARG A 343 -10.91 -10.59 -6.42
N MET A 344 -11.76 -10.86 -5.42
CA MET A 344 -12.04 -12.23 -5.00
C MET A 344 -12.69 -13.04 -6.10
N VAL A 345 -13.69 -12.48 -6.80
CA VAL A 345 -14.31 -13.15 -7.96
C VAL A 345 -13.27 -13.36 -9.06
N TRP A 346 -12.46 -12.33 -9.37
CA TRP A 346 -11.37 -12.44 -10.35
C TRP A 346 -10.41 -13.60 -10.04
N TYR A 347 -9.92 -13.70 -8.80
CA TYR A 347 -9.00 -14.74 -8.36
C TYR A 347 -9.61 -16.13 -8.40
N LYS A 348 -10.85 -16.27 -7.91
CA LYS A 348 -11.62 -17.52 -7.93
C LYS A 348 -11.80 -18.04 -9.35
N GLU A 349 -12.14 -17.16 -10.29
CA GLU A 349 -12.47 -17.53 -11.68
C GLU A 349 -11.26 -17.95 -12.50
N PHE A 350 -10.09 -17.37 -12.22
CA PHE A 350 -8.85 -17.70 -12.94
C PHE A 350 -7.95 -18.68 -12.18
N GLY A 351 -8.38 -19.21 -11.03
CA GLY A 351 -7.63 -20.20 -10.27
C GLY A 351 -6.30 -19.68 -9.72
N VAL A 352 -6.25 -18.39 -9.37
CA VAL A 352 -5.06 -17.72 -8.81
C VAL A 352 -5.36 -17.24 -7.40
N GLU A 353 -4.36 -17.16 -6.52
CA GLU A 353 -4.57 -16.68 -5.14
C GLU A 353 -4.29 -15.18 -5.02
N LYS A 354 -3.29 -14.72 -5.76
CA LYS A 354 -2.84 -13.33 -5.79
C LYS A 354 -2.57 -12.86 -7.22
N GLN A 355 -2.40 -11.55 -7.36
CA GLN A 355 -2.22 -10.91 -8.66
C GLN A 355 -0.90 -11.31 -9.32
N GLU A 356 0.11 -11.65 -8.53
CA GLU A 356 1.45 -12.06 -8.95
C GLU A 356 1.46 -13.46 -9.60
N ASP A 357 0.49 -14.33 -9.24
CA ASP A 357 0.41 -15.70 -9.78
C ASP A 357 0.08 -15.74 -11.28
N PHE A 358 -0.40 -14.62 -11.84
CA PHE A 358 -0.58 -14.47 -13.28
C PHE A 358 0.72 -14.59 -14.08
N GLY A 359 1.89 -14.57 -13.42
CA GLY A 359 3.16 -14.89 -14.03
C GLY A 359 3.23 -16.31 -14.64
N ALA A 360 2.54 -17.28 -14.04
CA ALA A 360 2.47 -18.67 -14.51
C ALA A 360 1.17 -18.97 -15.28
N TYR A 361 0.37 -17.94 -15.58
CA TYR A 361 -0.92 -18.11 -16.26
C TYR A 361 -0.74 -18.56 -17.71
N THR A 362 -1.58 -19.50 -18.16
CA THR A 362 -1.62 -19.93 -19.57
C THR A 362 -2.71 -19.14 -20.31
N PRO A 363 -2.36 -18.21 -21.22
CA PRO A 363 -3.34 -17.43 -21.96
C PRO A 363 -4.06 -18.27 -23.02
N ALA A 364 -5.19 -17.75 -23.50
CA ALA A 364 -5.94 -18.33 -24.60
C ALA A 364 -5.09 -18.33 -25.89
N ASP A 365 -5.28 -19.38 -26.69
CA ASP A 365 -4.62 -19.53 -27.99
C ASP A 365 -5.00 -18.38 -28.94
N GLU A 366 -3.99 -17.80 -29.58
CA GLU A 366 -4.13 -16.65 -30.46
C GLU A 366 -4.96 -16.97 -31.70
N GLU A 367 -4.93 -18.23 -32.17
CA GLU A 367 -5.74 -18.68 -33.31
C GLU A 367 -7.23 -18.68 -32.98
N LEU A 368 -7.60 -19.18 -31.80
CA LEU A 368 -8.99 -19.20 -31.33
C LEU A 368 -9.53 -17.79 -31.09
N VAL A 369 -8.72 -16.95 -30.44
CA VAL A 369 -9.06 -15.55 -30.19
C VAL A 369 -9.25 -14.80 -31.51
N SER A 370 -8.33 -14.99 -32.46
CA SER A 370 -8.40 -14.38 -33.79
C SER A 370 -9.61 -14.87 -34.58
N ALA A 371 -9.94 -16.16 -34.53
CA ALA A 371 -11.12 -16.71 -35.17
C ALA A 371 -12.40 -16.07 -34.62
N TYR A 372 -12.52 -15.93 -33.29
CA TYR A 372 -13.65 -15.28 -32.65
C TYR A 372 -13.74 -13.79 -32.95
N ASP A 373 -12.63 -13.06 -32.86
CA ASP A 373 -12.59 -11.62 -33.11
C ASP A 373 -13.03 -11.31 -34.56
N ASN A 374 -12.68 -12.18 -35.50
CA ASN A 374 -13.12 -12.14 -36.92
C ASN A 374 -14.53 -12.71 -37.17
N GLY A 375 -15.25 -13.13 -36.13
CA GLY A 375 -16.62 -13.65 -36.23
C GLY A 375 -16.76 -15.06 -36.81
N ARG A 376 -15.66 -15.81 -36.93
CA ARG A 376 -15.63 -17.17 -37.51
C ARG A 376 -15.52 -18.28 -36.45
N GLY A 377 -15.05 -17.96 -35.24
CA GLY A 377 -14.83 -18.90 -34.14
C GLY A 377 -15.93 -18.86 -33.08
N ALA A 378 -15.97 -19.90 -32.25
CA ALA A 378 -16.77 -19.90 -31.03
C ALA A 378 -16.22 -18.87 -30.03
N GLY A 379 -17.10 -18.28 -29.22
CA GLY A 379 -16.69 -17.39 -28.15
C GLY A 379 -16.01 -18.10 -26.98
N PRO A 380 -15.51 -17.34 -25.99
CA PRO A 380 -15.00 -17.92 -24.76
C PRO A 380 -16.07 -18.81 -24.12
N GLY A 381 -15.71 -20.07 -23.86
CA GLY A 381 -16.59 -21.06 -23.23
C GLY A 381 -16.83 -20.77 -21.75
N GLU A 382 -17.33 -21.77 -21.02
CA GLU A 382 -17.58 -21.64 -19.57
C GLU A 382 -16.30 -21.47 -18.75
N GLN A 383 -15.22 -22.11 -19.21
CA GLN A 383 -13.87 -21.92 -18.67
C GLN A 383 -13.30 -20.62 -19.24
N LEU A 384 -13.34 -19.57 -18.42
CA LEU A 384 -12.89 -18.24 -18.81
C LEU A 384 -11.35 -18.23 -18.91
N VAL A 385 -10.81 -18.20 -20.13
CA VAL A 385 -9.36 -18.11 -20.40
C VAL A 385 -9.04 -16.77 -21.04
N LEU A 386 -8.21 -15.95 -20.38
CA LEU A 386 -7.85 -14.60 -20.83
C LEU A 386 -6.86 -14.64 -21.99
N HIS A 387 -7.01 -13.70 -22.92
CA HIS A 387 -6.03 -13.43 -23.97
C HIS A 387 -5.04 -12.35 -23.51
N PHE A 388 -3.74 -12.61 -23.60
CA PHE A 388 -2.67 -11.66 -23.27
C PHE A 388 -1.75 -11.29 -24.45
N GLY A 389 -2.07 -11.75 -25.66
CA GLY A 389 -1.33 -11.43 -26.89
C GLY A 389 -1.57 -9.99 -27.37
N GLU A 390 -1.29 -9.75 -28.65
CA GLU A 390 -1.45 -8.42 -29.22
C GLU A 390 -2.91 -7.95 -29.15
N LYS A 391 -3.11 -6.65 -28.90
CA LYS A 391 -4.46 -6.03 -28.85
C LYS A 391 -5.39 -6.66 -27.81
N TRP A 392 -4.86 -7.30 -26.76
CA TRP A 392 -5.65 -7.91 -25.67
C TRP A 392 -6.69 -6.96 -25.06
N SER A 393 -6.40 -5.66 -25.01
CA SER A 393 -7.26 -4.65 -24.39
C SER A 393 -8.50 -4.31 -25.22
N THR A 394 -8.44 -4.54 -26.54
CA THR A 394 -9.52 -4.29 -27.50
C THR A 394 -10.14 -5.56 -28.06
N SER A 395 -9.63 -6.72 -27.67
CA SER A 395 -10.12 -8.02 -28.15
C SER A 395 -11.58 -8.25 -27.71
N ARG A 396 -12.41 -8.72 -28.65
CA ARG A 396 -13.82 -9.04 -28.37
C ARG A 396 -13.89 -10.25 -27.46
N TRP A 397 -12.91 -11.17 -27.56
CA TRP A 397 -12.73 -12.30 -26.66
C TRP A 397 -12.71 -11.87 -25.18
N ASN A 398 -11.75 -11.02 -24.81
CA ASN A 398 -11.64 -10.52 -23.44
C ASN A 398 -12.88 -9.72 -23.03
N THR A 399 -13.42 -8.90 -23.92
CA THR A 399 -14.65 -8.12 -23.64
C THR A 399 -15.83 -9.05 -23.30
N SER A 400 -15.98 -10.16 -24.02
CA SER A 400 -16.99 -11.18 -23.74
C SER A 400 -16.79 -11.82 -22.36
N ILE A 401 -15.55 -12.21 -22.02
CA ILE A 401 -15.20 -12.73 -20.68
C ILE A 401 -15.55 -11.73 -19.58
N LEU A 402 -15.18 -10.46 -19.75
CA LEU A 402 -15.46 -9.44 -18.74
C LEU A 402 -16.97 -9.24 -18.54
N ASN A 403 -17.76 -9.25 -19.62
CA ASN A 403 -19.22 -9.18 -19.51
C ASN A 403 -19.83 -10.42 -18.81
N GLN A 404 -19.26 -11.61 -19.01
CA GLN A 404 -19.66 -12.81 -18.26
C GLN A 404 -19.33 -12.67 -16.76
N LEU A 405 -18.14 -12.15 -16.42
CA LEU A 405 -17.75 -11.90 -15.03
C LEU A 405 -18.64 -10.85 -14.35
N VAL A 406 -19.03 -9.81 -15.08
CA VAL A 406 -19.97 -8.80 -14.58
C VAL A 406 -21.29 -9.46 -14.17
N LYS A 407 -21.88 -10.30 -15.05
CA LYS A 407 -23.11 -11.02 -14.73
C LYS A 407 -22.94 -11.91 -13.49
N ARG A 408 -21.84 -12.66 -13.41
CA ARG A 408 -21.54 -13.49 -12.23
C ARG A 408 -21.41 -12.67 -10.94
N ILE A 409 -20.82 -11.47 -11.00
CA ILE A 409 -20.74 -10.56 -9.85
C ILE A 409 -22.13 -10.05 -9.44
N GLU A 410 -22.99 -9.73 -10.41
CA GLU A 410 -24.38 -9.31 -10.16
C GLU A 410 -25.22 -10.46 -9.57
N ASP A 411 -25.04 -11.68 -10.07
CA ASP A 411 -25.68 -12.89 -9.57
C ASP A 411 -25.20 -13.24 -8.16
N GLU A 412 -23.88 -13.22 -7.90
CA GLU A 412 -23.32 -13.45 -6.56
C GLU A 412 -23.80 -12.39 -5.56
N LYS A 413 -23.92 -11.12 -5.99
CA LYS A 413 -24.47 -10.06 -5.14
C LYS A 413 -25.94 -10.31 -4.80
N THR A 414 -26.75 -10.76 -5.77
CA THR A 414 -28.18 -10.99 -5.58
C THR A 414 -28.45 -12.24 -4.73
N ASN A 415 -27.64 -13.28 -4.90
CA ASN A 415 -27.82 -14.55 -4.20
C ASN A 415 -27.16 -14.60 -2.81
N ASN A 416 -26.27 -13.67 -2.50
CA ASN A 416 -25.53 -13.65 -1.24
C ASN A 416 -25.86 -12.41 -0.41
N ASP A 417 -26.79 -12.57 0.53
CA ASP A 417 -27.22 -11.53 1.48
C ASP A 417 -26.06 -10.89 2.29
N GLN A 418 -24.88 -11.51 2.30
CA GLN A 418 -23.70 -10.96 2.96
C GLN A 418 -23.06 -9.78 2.20
N TRP A 419 -23.42 -9.54 0.94
CA TRP A 419 -22.92 -8.41 0.18
C TRP A 419 -23.65 -7.12 0.58
N THR A 420 -23.27 -6.57 1.73
CA THR A 420 -23.69 -5.24 2.21
C THR A 420 -23.03 -4.10 1.41
N LEU A 421 -23.21 -4.13 0.09
CA LEU A 421 -22.63 -3.20 -0.88
C LEU A 421 -23.68 -2.29 -1.47
N ALA A 422 -23.35 -1.00 -1.60
CA ALA A 422 -24.18 -0.05 -2.35
C ALA A 422 -24.33 -0.48 -3.83
N ASP A 423 -25.47 -0.17 -4.43
CA ASP A 423 -25.67 -0.35 -5.87
C ASP A 423 -24.70 0.53 -6.67
N VAL A 424 -24.08 -0.08 -7.68
CA VAL A 424 -23.15 0.59 -8.61
C VAL A 424 -23.53 0.23 -10.03
N PRO A 425 -23.33 1.14 -11.01
CA PRO A 425 -23.62 0.85 -12.40
C PRO A 425 -22.74 -0.27 -12.93
N GLN A 426 -23.28 -1.09 -13.83
CA GLN A 426 -22.56 -2.20 -14.47
C GLN A 426 -21.24 -1.75 -15.12
N ALA A 427 -21.24 -0.57 -15.75
CA ALA A 427 -20.06 0.04 -16.35
C ALA A 427 -18.92 0.26 -15.33
N TYR A 428 -19.23 0.56 -14.07
CA TYR A 428 -18.21 0.68 -13.02
C TYR A 428 -17.54 -0.67 -12.74
N ILE A 429 -18.31 -1.76 -12.65
CA ILE A 429 -17.78 -3.12 -12.43
C ILE A 429 -16.89 -3.52 -13.62
N LEU A 430 -17.37 -3.30 -14.84
CA LEU A 430 -16.63 -3.59 -16.07
C LEU A 430 -15.29 -2.84 -16.12
N GLU A 431 -15.27 -1.55 -15.79
CA GLU A 431 -14.04 -0.75 -15.75
C GLU A 431 -13.05 -1.25 -14.67
N ARG A 432 -13.55 -1.75 -13.54
CA ARG A 432 -12.69 -2.38 -12.53
C ARG A 432 -12.08 -3.68 -13.03
N LEU A 433 -12.86 -4.51 -13.71
CA LEU A 433 -12.38 -5.75 -14.31
C LEU A 433 -11.34 -5.47 -15.41
N HIS A 434 -11.52 -4.46 -16.25
CA HIS A 434 -10.50 -4.01 -17.20
C HIS A 434 -9.19 -3.62 -16.51
N ARG A 435 -9.25 -2.93 -15.35
CA ARG A 435 -8.04 -2.63 -14.57
C ARG A 435 -7.38 -3.89 -14.00
N GLN A 436 -8.14 -4.92 -13.61
CA GLN A 436 -7.56 -6.20 -13.20
C GLN A 436 -6.93 -6.93 -14.37
N LEU A 437 -7.60 -6.98 -15.52
CA LEU A 437 -7.07 -7.55 -16.75
C LEU A 437 -5.72 -6.94 -17.13
N ARG A 438 -5.61 -5.60 -17.08
CA ARG A 438 -4.34 -4.90 -17.32
C ARG A 438 -3.25 -5.33 -16.35
N LYS A 439 -3.55 -5.38 -15.06
CA LYS A 439 -2.57 -5.81 -14.03
C LYS A 439 -2.15 -7.26 -14.21
N SER A 440 -3.08 -8.13 -14.60
CA SER A 440 -2.80 -9.55 -14.85
C SER A 440 -1.87 -9.70 -16.04
N GLN A 441 -2.14 -8.97 -17.12
CA GLN A 441 -1.31 -8.94 -18.30
C GLN A 441 0.09 -8.34 -18.02
N GLU A 442 0.17 -7.26 -17.23
CA GLU A 442 1.44 -6.67 -16.83
C GLU A 442 2.30 -7.67 -16.03
N ASN A 443 1.69 -8.40 -15.09
CA ASN A 443 2.39 -9.42 -14.31
C ASN A 443 2.79 -10.63 -15.16
N TYR A 444 1.92 -11.07 -16.08
CA TYR A 444 2.26 -12.10 -17.05
C TYR A 444 3.49 -11.71 -17.88
N ILE A 445 3.50 -10.52 -18.48
CA ILE A 445 4.65 -10.01 -19.28
C ILE A 445 5.92 -9.84 -18.44
N ARG A 446 5.79 -9.53 -17.14
CA ARG A 446 6.95 -9.46 -16.24
C ARG A 446 7.61 -10.82 -16.07
N CYS A 447 6.84 -11.91 -16.06
CA CYS A 447 7.39 -13.26 -15.92
C CYS A 447 7.75 -13.93 -17.25
N GLN A 448 7.41 -13.33 -18.40
CA GLN A 448 7.84 -13.85 -19.70
C GLN A 448 9.35 -13.72 -19.88
N SER A 449 9.96 -14.76 -20.48
CA SER A 449 11.38 -14.76 -20.84
C SER A 449 11.68 -13.70 -21.90
N ARG A 450 12.82 -13.06 -21.77
CA ARG A 450 13.28 -12.01 -22.69
C ARG A 450 14.60 -12.42 -23.33
N LEU A 451 14.88 -11.88 -24.50
CA LEU A 451 16.22 -12.00 -25.10
C LEU A 451 17.17 -11.07 -24.34
N VAL A 452 18.19 -11.63 -23.70
CA VAL A 452 19.18 -10.90 -22.90
C VAL A 452 20.57 -11.18 -23.45
N SER A 453 21.40 -10.13 -23.49
CA SER A 453 22.83 -10.23 -23.80
C SER A 453 23.61 -10.42 -22.51
N LYS A 454 24.12 -11.62 -22.26
CA LYS A 454 25.00 -11.92 -21.12
C LYS A 454 26.35 -12.38 -21.68
N ASP A 455 27.43 -11.73 -21.23
CA ASP A 455 28.79 -12.01 -21.72
C ASP A 455 28.97 -11.83 -23.24
N GLY A 456 28.22 -10.89 -23.83
CA GLY A 456 28.23 -10.62 -25.27
C GLY A 456 27.46 -11.63 -26.12
N VAL A 457 26.83 -12.65 -25.52
CA VAL A 457 26.01 -13.65 -26.22
C VAL A 457 24.53 -13.38 -25.97
N LEU A 458 23.76 -13.30 -27.06
CA LEU A 458 22.30 -13.21 -27.01
C LEU A 458 21.72 -14.59 -26.70
N ARG A 459 20.98 -14.70 -25.60
CA ARG A 459 20.20 -15.89 -25.25
C ARG A 459 18.88 -15.50 -24.63
N TYR A 460 17.90 -16.40 -24.64
CA TYR A 460 16.69 -16.21 -23.87
C TYR A 460 16.97 -16.41 -22.37
N GLU A 461 16.37 -15.57 -21.54
CA GLU A 461 16.29 -15.78 -20.10
C GLU A 461 15.66 -17.15 -19.82
N THR A 462 16.19 -17.86 -18.83
CA THR A 462 15.50 -19.06 -18.33
C THR A 462 14.23 -18.65 -17.58
N ALA A 463 13.30 -19.59 -17.38
CA ALA A 463 12.08 -19.33 -16.61
C ALA A 463 12.41 -18.83 -15.19
N GLN A 464 13.43 -19.40 -14.56
CA GLN A 464 13.93 -18.97 -13.25
C GLN A 464 14.48 -17.53 -13.28
N GLU A 465 15.28 -17.17 -14.28
CA GLU A 465 15.80 -15.79 -14.40
C GLU A 465 14.67 -14.77 -14.60
N ALA A 466 13.63 -15.14 -15.36
CA ALA A 466 12.46 -14.29 -15.56
C ALA A 466 11.64 -14.12 -14.27
N GLU A 467 11.48 -15.18 -13.48
CA GLU A 467 10.82 -15.16 -12.16
C GLU A 467 11.61 -14.30 -11.16
N GLU A 468 12.92 -14.50 -11.04
CA GLU A 468 13.80 -13.69 -10.18
C GLU A 468 13.74 -12.20 -10.56
N ARG A 469 13.73 -11.89 -11.87
CA ARG A 469 13.55 -10.52 -12.37
C ARG A 469 12.19 -9.94 -11.98
N ALA A 470 11.11 -10.71 -12.10
CA ALA A 470 9.77 -10.26 -11.71
C ALA A 470 9.66 -10.04 -10.18
N ALA A 471 10.30 -10.89 -9.38
CA ALA A 471 10.38 -10.74 -7.94
C ALA A 471 11.12 -9.45 -7.55
N MET A 472 12.30 -9.21 -8.13
CA MET A 472 13.08 -7.97 -7.88
C MET A 472 12.31 -6.70 -8.29
N GLN A 473 11.59 -6.74 -9.42
CA GLN A 473 10.73 -5.62 -9.84
C GLN A 473 9.59 -5.39 -8.85
N SER A 474 8.99 -6.46 -8.32
CA SER A 474 7.90 -6.36 -7.35
C SER A 474 8.38 -5.73 -6.03
N VAL A 475 9.56 -6.13 -5.55
CA VAL A 475 10.23 -5.49 -4.40
C VAL A 475 10.48 -4.02 -4.67
N THR A 476 11.08 -3.69 -5.82
CA THR A 476 11.36 -2.29 -6.21
C THR A 476 10.09 -1.43 -6.27
N VAL A 477 9.00 -1.96 -6.84
CA VAL A 477 7.71 -1.25 -6.90
C VAL A 477 7.13 -1.05 -5.50
N HIS A 478 7.21 -2.06 -4.64
CA HIS A 478 6.78 -1.97 -3.24
C HIS A 478 7.58 -0.90 -2.48
N ASP A 479 8.91 -0.94 -2.57
CA ASP A 479 9.80 0.01 -1.89
C ASP A 479 9.55 1.44 -2.37
N ASN A 480 9.37 1.64 -3.67
CA ASN A 480 8.99 2.93 -4.24
C ASN A 480 7.63 3.42 -3.74
N ALA A 481 6.63 2.53 -3.63
CA ALA A 481 5.32 2.88 -3.09
C ALA A 481 5.40 3.26 -1.60
N CYS A 482 6.15 2.49 -0.79
CA CYS A 482 6.41 2.78 0.62
C CYS A 482 7.15 4.11 0.79
N SER A 483 8.18 4.36 -0.02
CA SER A 483 8.92 5.63 -0.04
C SER A 483 8.01 6.81 -0.37
N ARG A 484 7.15 6.70 -1.39
CA ARG A 484 6.18 7.75 -1.76
C ARG A 484 5.18 8.03 -0.65
N GLU A 485 4.63 7.00 0.00
CA GLU A 485 3.68 7.19 1.10
C GLU A 485 4.37 7.79 2.33
N SER A 486 5.59 7.35 2.64
CA SER A 486 6.42 7.93 3.71
C SER A 486 6.67 9.42 3.47
N LYS A 487 7.03 9.81 2.24
CA LYS A 487 7.19 11.22 1.86
C LYS A 487 5.92 12.03 2.01
N LYS A 488 4.80 11.52 1.51
CA LYS A 488 3.50 12.15 1.67
C LYS A 488 3.13 12.33 3.15
N HIS A 489 3.38 11.32 3.98
CA HIS A 489 3.14 11.41 5.42
C HIS A 489 4.04 12.46 6.10
N LYS A 490 5.34 12.49 5.77
CA LYS A 490 6.25 13.55 6.25
C LYS A 490 5.78 14.94 5.81
N TYR A 491 5.33 15.07 4.56
CA TYR A 491 4.81 16.33 4.03
C TYR A 491 3.60 16.81 4.83
N LEU A 492 2.57 15.97 4.96
CA LEU A 492 1.35 16.29 5.70
C LEU A 492 1.64 16.57 7.17
N HIS A 493 2.57 15.82 7.77
CA HIS A 493 2.98 16.05 9.15
C HIS A 493 3.60 17.43 9.33
N ARG A 494 4.59 17.80 8.50
CA ARG A 494 5.22 19.12 8.54
C ARG A 494 4.23 20.24 8.24
N GLN A 495 3.28 20.02 7.33
CA GLN A 495 2.18 20.97 7.10
C GLN A 495 1.34 21.19 8.37
N GLY A 496 1.05 20.12 9.12
CA GLY A 496 0.40 20.22 10.43
C GLY A 496 1.24 20.99 11.46
N VAL A 497 2.56 20.75 11.49
CA VAL A 497 3.49 21.51 12.36
C VAL A 497 3.46 22.99 12.02
N PHE A 498 3.53 23.38 10.75
CA PHE A 498 3.43 24.78 10.33
C PHE A 498 2.15 25.44 10.84
N LYS A 499 0.99 24.82 10.57
CA LYS A 499 -0.31 25.34 11.02
C LYS A 499 -0.35 25.56 12.54
N ASN A 500 0.15 24.59 13.30
CA ASN A 500 0.16 24.67 14.77
C ASN A 500 1.14 25.72 15.30
N VAL A 501 2.36 25.77 14.76
CA VAL A 501 3.39 26.74 15.19
C VAL A 501 2.96 28.17 14.87
N ILE A 502 2.40 28.40 13.68
CA ILE A 502 1.88 29.73 13.29
C ILE A 502 0.73 30.13 14.21
N ALA A 503 -0.21 29.22 14.49
CA ALA A 503 -1.31 29.50 15.42
C ALA A 503 -0.80 29.84 16.84
N LEU A 504 0.18 29.08 17.36
CA LEU A 504 0.77 29.33 18.68
C LEU A 504 1.51 30.67 18.73
N LYS A 505 2.31 30.99 17.71
CA LYS A 505 3.08 32.24 17.63
C LYS A 505 2.19 33.46 17.42
N SER A 506 1.11 33.30 16.66
CA SER A 506 0.08 34.33 16.50
C SER A 506 -0.56 34.70 17.84
N VAL A 507 -0.92 33.69 18.66
CA VAL A 507 -1.46 33.92 20.01
C VAL A 507 -0.44 34.58 20.95
N LYS A 508 0.84 34.22 20.85
CA LYS A 508 1.91 34.75 21.70
C LYS A 508 2.48 36.09 21.24
N GLY A 509 2.18 36.53 20.02
CA GLY A 509 2.75 37.74 19.42
C GLY A 509 4.27 37.65 19.21
N GLU A 510 4.78 36.48 18.83
CA GLU A 510 6.23 36.28 18.66
C GLU A 510 6.74 36.97 17.38
N PRO A 511 7.94 37.61 17.42
CA PRO A 511 8.45 38.41 16.31
C PRO A 511 8.83 37.60 15.07
N ASP A 512 8.98 36.28 15.20
CA ASP A 512 9.30 35.37 14.08
C ASP A 512 8.06 34.81 13.36
N LEU A 513 6.85 35.24 13.70
CA LEU A 513 5.61 34.81 13.04
C LEU A 513 5.68 34.94 11.51
N GLU A 514 6.07 36.10 10.99
CA GLU A 514 6.19 36.36 9.55
C GLU A 514 7.20 35.41 8.88
N THR A 515 8.23 35.02 9.62
CA THR A 515 9.22 34.04 9.14
C THR A 515 8.55 32.68 8.94
N TRP A 516 7.75 32.21 9.89
CA TRP A 516 7.04 30.93 9.81
C TRP A 516 5.98 30.90 8.72
N GLU A 517 5.26 32.01 8.51
CA GLU A 517 4.30 32.15 7.42
C GLU A 517 5.00 32.05 6.05
N LYS A 518 6.14 32.74 5.89
CA LYS A 518 6.98 32.63 4.69
C LYS A 518 7.49 31.19 4.51
N LEU A 519 7.95 30.54 5.57
CA LEU A 519 8.39 29.13 5.51
C LEU A 519 7.25 28.17 5.12
N GLN A 520 6.01 28.43 5.54
CA GLN A 520 4.87 27.63 5.11
C GLN A 520 4.62 27.79 3.61
N VAL A 521 4.63 29.01 3.09
CA VAL A 521 4.45 29.27 1.64
C VAL A 521 5.54 28.57 0.83
N ILE A 522 6.79 28.63 1.29
CA ILE A 522 7.90 27.86 0.71
C ILE A 522 7.59 26.36 0.71
N PHE A 523 7.20 25.84 1.86
CA PHE A 523 6.98 24.41 2.06
C PHE A 523 5.83 23.88 1.18
N GLU A 524 4.78 24.68 1.00
CA GLU A 524 3.67 24.35 0.10
C GLU A 524 4.11 24.26 -1.36
N ARG A 525 5.06 25.12 -1.80
CA ARG A 525 5.66 25.04 -3.14
C ARG A 525 6.58 23.84 -3.33
N LEU A 526 7.19 23.34 -2.26
CA LEU A 526 8.08 22.19 -2.28
C LEU A 526 7.32 20.86 -2.50
N ASP A 527 6.06 20.76 -2.06
CA ASP A 527 5.23 19.56 -2.18
C ASP A 527 5.90 18.30 -1.55
N ASN A 528 5.27 17.13 -1.73
CA ASN A 528 5.74 15.83 -1.26
C ASN A 528 7.06 15.36 -1.93
N HIS A 529 7.35 15.83 -3.13
CA HIS A 529 8.55 15.49 -3.91
C HIS A 529 9.84 16.03 -3.29
N CYS A 530 9.73 17.05 -2.44
CA CYS A 530 10.85 17.60 -1.68
C CYS A 530 11.04 16.94 -0.31
N MET A 531 10.36 15.83 -0.02
CA MET A 531 10.61 15.09 1.21
C MET A 531 11.75 14.08 0.99
N SER A 532 12.63 13.92 1.97
CA SER A 532 13.73 12.95 1.86
C SER A 532 13.19 11.53 1.76
N SER A 533 13.78 10.73 0.87
CA SER A 533 13.58 9.28 0.83
C SER A 533 14.25 8.66 2.05
N GLU A 534 13.55 7.78 2.75
CA GLU A 534 14.12 6.93 3.80
C GLU A 534 14.02 5.48 3.30
N GLU A 535 15.14 4.76 3.31
CA GLU A 535 15.16 3.32 3.09
C GLU A 535 15.37 2.61 4.42
N TYR A 536 14.64 1.53 4.63
CA TYR A 536 14.80 0.70 5.81
C TYR A 536 15.95 -0.25 5.58
N GLU A 537 16.94 -0.22 6.46
CA GLU A 537 18.12 -1.08 6.39
C GLU A 537 18.38 -1.75 7.74
N VAL A 538 19.01 -2.91 7.68
CA VAL A 538 19.52 -3.64 8.84
C VAL A 538 21.02 -3.76 8.64
N ASP A 539 21.79 -3.14 9.52
CA ASP A 539 23.26 -3.22 9.49
C ASP A 539 23.78 -3.49 10.90
N GLU A 540 25.01 -3.97 10.97
CA GLU A 540 25.70 -4.27 12.22
C GLU A 540 26.37 -2.99 12.74
N ILE A 541 25.65 -2.24 13.56
CA ILE A 541 26.16 -1.02 14.21
C ILE A 541 26.59 -1.41 15.62
N ASP A 542 27.87 -1.21 15.94
CA ASP A 542 28.47 -1.57 17.23
C ASP A 542 28.32 -3.07 17.60
N GLY A 543 28.45 -3.96 16.61
CA GLY A 543 28.37 -5.41 16.83
C GLY A 543 26.95 -5.93 17.09
N ARG A 544 25.92 -5.13 16.77
CA ARG A 544 24.51 -5.52 16.89
C ARG A 544 23.77 -5.19 15.62
N GLU A 545 23.00 -6.16 15.12
CA GLU A 545 22.01 -5.90 14.07
C GLU A 545 21.02 -4.84 14.56
N THR A 546 21.15 -3.65 13.99
CA THR A 546 20.34 -2.50 14.32
C THR A 546 19.56 -2.13 13.07
N GLU A 547 18.23 -2.11 13.21
CA GLU A 547 17.33 -1.58 12.18
C GLU A 547 17.45 -0.06 12.19
N TYR A 548 17.72 0.55 11.05
CA TYR A 548 17.80 2.01 10.91
C TYR A 548 17.17 2.47 9.59
N PHE A 549 16.86 3.77 9.55
CA PHE A 549 16.43 4.42 8.32
C PHE A 549 17.60 5.16 7.70
N ALA A 550 18.08 4.67 6.55
CA ALA A 550 19.04 5.36 5.70
C ALA A 550 18.34 6.52 4.99
N VAL A 551 18.67 7.76 5.39
CA VAL A 551 18.12 8.96 4.77
C VAL A 551 18.95 9.28 3.54
N LYS A 552 18.36 9.18 2.35
CA LYS A 552 19.03 9.53 1.09
C LYS A 552 19.14 11.04 0.93
N LEU A 553 20.33 11.51 0.57
CA LEU A 553 20.57 12.93 0.33
C LEU A 553 19.97 13.35 -1.02
N CYS A 554 19.32 14.51 -1.04
CA CYS A 554 18.82 15.14 -2.26
C CYS A 554 19.88 16.10 -2.81
N GLU A 555 20.72 15.64 -3.74
CA GLU A 555 21.84 16.45 -4.27
C GLU A 555 21.42 17.81 -4.80
N TRP A 556 20.26 17.84 -5.46
CA TRP A 556 19.73 19.04 -6.07
C TRP A 556 19.28 20.08 -5.05
N ARG A 557 19.07 19.72 -3.78
CA ARG A 557 18.47 20.61 -2.78
C ARG A 557 19.53 21.50 -2.13
N HIS A 558 19.23 22.80 -2.05
CA HIS A 558 20.09 23.75 -1.34
C HIS A 558 20.17 23.42 0.17
N GLU A 559 21.33 23.60 0.78
CA GLU A 559 21.58 23.26 2.20
C GLU A 559 20.67 24.04 3.15
N ASP A 560 20.45 25.33 2.89
CA ASP A 560 19.49 26.16 3.65
C ASP A 560 18.10 25.52 3.72
N VAL A 561 17.62 24.90 2.64
CA VAL A 561 16.30 24.23 2.60
C VAL A 561 16.31 22.98 3.49
N THR A 562 17.41 22.23 3.48
CA THR A 562 17.59 21.09 4.38
C THR A 562 17.61 21.54 5.84
N GLY A 563 18.31 22.63 6.15
CA GLY A 563 18.33 23.23 7.49
C GLY A 563 16.93 23.69 7.96
N MET A 564 16.18 24.35 7.08
CA MET A 564 14.79 24.76 7.35
C MET A 564 13.90 23.56 7.68
N LEU A 565 13.93 22.50 6.86
CA LEU A 565 13.14 21.28 7.11
C LEU A 565 13.52 20.58 8.41
N HIS A 566 14.81 20.55 8.75
CA HIS A 566 15.29 19.99 10.02
C HIS A 566 14.78 20.79 11.22
N ALA A 567 14.72 22.11 11.12
CA ALA A 567 14.19 22.94 12.19
C ALA A 567 12.67 22.79 12.38
N VAL A 568 11.91 22.63 11.30
CA VAL A 568 10.47 22.27 11.38
C VAL A 568 10.30 20.95 12.13
N ASP A 569 11.12 19.94 11.82
CA ASP A 569 11.08 18.64 12.51
C ASP A 569 11.46 18.78 14.00
N LYS A 570 12.43 19.66 14.34
CA LYS A 570 12.84 19.95 15.73
C LYS A 570 11.70 20.62 16.51
N MET A 571 11.04 21.62 15.92
CA MET A 571 9.91 22.31 16.56
C MET A 571 8.71 21.41 16.75
N GLY A 572 8.40 20.55 15.76
CA GLY A 572 7.34 19.55 15.89
C GLY A 572 7.56 18.56 17.03
N LYS A 573 8.81 18.32 17.44
CA LYS A 573 9.15 17.52 18.63
C LYS A 573 9.02 18.33 19.92
N ALA A 574 9.47 19.59 19.94
CA ALA A 574 9.49 20.42 21.14
C ALA A 574 8.09 20.79 21.64
N GLU A 575 7.16 21.09 20.74
CA GLU A 575 5.79 21.51 21.07
C GLU A 575 4.87 20.34 21.50
N ALA A 576 5.44 19.17 21.84
CA ALA A 576 4.72 17.95 22.23
C ALA A 576 3.58 17.55 21.26
N LEU A 577 3.65 17.99 20.00
CA LEU A 577 2.66 17.68 18.97
C LEU A 577 2.66 16.20 18.60
N ARG A 578 3.66 15.43 19.05
CA ARG A 578 3.69 13.98 18.96
C ARG A 578 3.26 13.36 20.27
N SER A 579 2.31 12.44 20.20
CA SER A 579 2.12 11.50 21.30
C SER A 579 3.40 10.69 21.46
N GLU A 580 3.99 10.69 22.65
CA GLU A 580 5.12 9.80 23.01
C GLU A 580 4.74 8.31 22.94
N LYS A 581 3.45 8.01 22.80
CA LYS A 581 2.89 6.66 22.63
C LYS A 581 3.06 6.18 21.18
N GLY A 582 4.28 5.79 20.82
CA GLY A 582 4.58 5.11 19.57
C GLY A 582 5.73 4.11 19.75
N SER A 583 5.90 3.19 18.78
CA SER A 583 7.11 2.35 18.71
C SER A 583 8.34 3.24 18.77
N LYS A 584 9.37 2.84 19.53
CA LYS A 584 10.64 3.58 19.59
C LYS A 584 11.13 3.79 18.16
N PRO A 585 11.34 5.04 17.70
CA PRO A 585 11.73 5.28 16.33
C PRO A 585 13.11 4.64 16.11
N ALA A 586 13.23 3.83 15.05
CA ALA A 586 14.52 3.35 14.60
C ALA A 586 15.46 4.54 14.34
N PRO A 587 16.76 4.43 14.64
CA PRO A 587 17.73 5.48 14.38
C PRO A 587 17.69 5.90 12.91
N ARG A 588 17.95 7.18 12.66
CA ARG A 588 18.03 7.74 11.31
C ARG A 588 19.48 8.10 11.03
N ILE A 589 20.05 7.50 10.00
CA ILE A 589 21.44 7.71 9.61
C ILE A 589 21.43 8.39 8.25
N LEU A 590 22.13 9.51 8.14
CA LEU A 590 22.30 10.19 6.87
C LEU A 590 23.29 9.38 6.03
N ASP A 591 22.83 8.83 4.92
CA ASP A 591 23.71 8.13 3.99
C ASP A 591 24.32 9.16 3.03
N THR A 592 25.58 9.51 3.28
CA THR A 592 26.34 10.46 2.44
C THR A 592 26.75 9.88 1.10
N ASN A 593 26.71 8.56 0.94
CA ASN A 593 27.11 7.87 -0.27
C ASN A 593 25.93 7.54 -1.19
N ARG A 594 24.69 7.60 -0.67
CA ARG A 594 23.48 7.34 -1.44
C ARG A 594 22.65 8.59 -1.66
N PHE A 595 22.61 8.99 -2.93
CA PHE A 595 21.75 10.05 -3.40
C PHE A 595 20.40 9.51 -3.82
N THR A 596 19.36 10.34 -3.69
CA THR A 596 18.05 10.01 -4.23
C THR A 596 18.11 10.02 -5.76
N MET A 597 17.59 8.98 -6.41
CA MET A 597 17.46 8.90 -7.86
C MET A 597 16.26 9.71 -8.40
N GLU A 598 15.64 10.53 -7.55
CA GLU A 598 14.45 11.27 -7.93
C GLU A 598 14.83 12.55 -8.67
N LYS A 599 14.08 12.83 -9.74
CA LYS A 599 14.21 14.07 -10.50
C LYS A 599 13.94 15.27 -9.59
N ALA A 600 14.73 16.33 -9.75
CA ALA A 600 14.49 17.58 -9.06
C ALA A 600 13.13 18.16 -9.51
N PRO A 601 12.32 18.71 -8.60
CA PRO A 601 11.03 19.30 -8.95
C PRO A 601 11.19 20.48 -9.90
N THR A 602 10.22 20.66 -10.80
CA THR A 602 10.19 21.77 -11.75
C THR A 602 9.52 23.01 -11.16
N GLY A 603 9.91 24.21 -11.60
CA GLY A 603 9.24 25.47 -11.25
C GLY A 603 9.67 26.08 -9.91
N LEU A 604 10.67 25.52 -9.23
CA LEU A 604 11.16 26.10 -7.98
C LEU A 604 12.05 27.32 -8.25
N PRO A 605 12.13 28.28 -7.31
CA PRO A 605 13.10 29.38 -7.40
C PRO A 605 14.54 28.86 -7.39
N GLN A 606 15.45 29.57 -8.05
CA GLN A 606 16.86 29.16 -8.16
C GLN A 606 17.53 28.89 -6.80
N ALA A 607 17.18 29.65 -5.76
CA ALA A 607 17.72 29.52 -4.40
C ALA A 607 17.42 28.16 -3.73
N PHE A 608 16.46 27.39 -4.26
CA PHE A 608 16.12 26.06 -3.73
C PHE A 608 17.03 24.95 -4.23
N TYR A 609 17.77 25.24 -5.30
CA TYR A 609 18.66 24.28 -5.89
C TYR A 609 20.09 24.49 -5.39
N ASN A 610 20.82 23.40 -5.20
CA ASN A 610 22.24 23.45 -4.92
C ASN A 610 22.98 24.02 -6.15
N PRO A 611 23.72 25.14 -6.01
CA PRO A 611 24.38 25.80 -7.13
C PRO A 611 25.41 24.88 -7.80
N SER A 612 26.13 24.08 -7.02
CA SER A 612 27.11 23.12 -7.54
C SER A 612 26.45 21.99 -8.34
N TRP A 613 25.23 21.59 -7.96
CA TRP A 613 24.47 20.60 -8.70
C TRP A 613 23.92 21.17 -10.01
N ILE A 614 23.38 22.39 -10.01
CA ILE A 614 22.93 23.08 -11.24
C ILE A 614 24.08 23.21 -12.24
N GLN A 615 25.27 23.62 -11.80
CA GLN A 615 26.43 23.81 -12.68
C GLN A 615 26.86 22.51 -13.39
N LYS A 616 26.55 21.34 -12.82
CA LYS A 616 26.84 20.03 -13.42
C LYS A 616 25.77 19.59 -14.43
N GLN A 617 24.61 20.23 -14.46
CA GLN A 617 23.51 19.83 -15.34
C GLN A 617 23.70 20.39 -16.75
N GLY A 618 23.29 19.60 -17.75
CA GLY A 618 23.25 20.06 -19.14
C GLY A 618 22.15 21.11 -19.37
N PRO A 619 22.27 21.96 -20.41
CA PRO A 619 21.32 23.04 -20.69
C PRO A 619 19.87 22.56 -20.86
N HIS A 620 19.66 21.38 -21.47
CA HIS A 620 18.34 20.77 -21.60
C HIS A 620 17.69 20.47 -20.24
N VAL A 621 18.45 19.95 -19.28
CA VAL A 621 17.93 19.63 -17.94
C VAL A 621 17.54 20.93 -17.23
N ILE A 622 18.38 21.97 -17.34
CA ILE A 622 18.09 23.28 -16.75
C ILE A 622 16.80 23.89 -17.34
N GLU A 623 16.57 23.72 -18.65
CA GLU A 623 15.33 24.14 -19.31
C GLU A 623 14.11 23.32 -18.83
N GLU A 624 14.22 21.99 -18.72
CA GLU A 624 13.17 21.10 -18.19
C GLU A 624 12.77 21.46 -16.76
N LEU A 625 13.72 21.91 -15.94
CA LEU A 625 13.46 22.36 -14.57
C LEU A 625 12.57 23.60 -14.49
N ARG A 626 12.46 24.41 -15.56
CA ARG A 626 11.67 25.65 -15.58
C ARG A 626 11.94 26.53 -14.35
N ILE A 627 13.21 26.73 -14.01
CA ILE A 627 13.64 27.44 -12.80
C ILE A 627 12.96 28.82 -12.75
N SER A 628 12.24 29.08 -11.66
CA SER A 628 11.55 30.36 -11.47
C SER A 628 12.56 31.49 -11.30
N LYS A 629 12.30 32.63 -11.96
CA LYS A 629 13.10 33.87 -11.85
C LYS A 629 12.81 34.65 -10.58
N GLU A 630 11.87 34.18 -9.76
CA GLU A 630 11.53 34.83 -8.49
C GLU A 630 12.75 34.83 -7.56
N VAL A 631 13.14 36.02 -7.10
CA VAL A 631 14.23 36.18 -6.14
C VAL A 631 13.73 35.72 -4.78
N PHE A 632 14.04 34.47 -4.44
CA PHE A 632 13.71 33.93 -3.15
C PHE A 632 14.90 34.11 -2.19
N GLN A 633 14.75 34.97 -1.19
CA GLN A 633 15.74 35.09 -0.12
C GLN A 633 15.54 33.92 0.84
N THR A 634 16.44 32.92 0.78
CA THR A 634 16.46 31.87 1.80
C THR A 634 16.65 32.53 3.16
N ILE A 635 15.70 32.27 4.04
CA ILE A 635 15.78 32.73 5.41
C ILE A 635 16.93 31.93 6.03
N LYS A 636 18.07 32.59 6.26
CA LYS A 636 19.12 32.03 7.10
C LYS A 636 18.56 31.98 8.51
N VAL A 637 17.88 30.90 8.82
CA VAL A 637 17.23 30.80 10.11
C VAL A 637 18.33 30.60 11.14
N ALA A 638 18.60 31.65 11.91
CA ALA A 638 19.47 31.61 13.08
C ALA A 638 18.74 30.84 14.19
N PHE A 639 18.47 29.56 13.97
CA PHE A 639 18.07 28.69 15.05
C PHE A 639 19.30 28.53 15.93
N GLY A 640 19.25 29.10 17.13
CA GLY A 640 20.31 28.95 18.14
C GLY A 640 20.65 27.46 18.27
N THR A 641 21.87 27.13 17.84
CA THR A 641 22.47 25.79 17.97
C THR A 641 22.65 25.43 19.42
#